data_AF-A0A9D1K766-F1
#
_entry.id   AF-A0A9D1K766-F1
#
_cell.length_a   1.000
_cell.length_b   1.000
_cell.length_c   1.000
_cell.angle_alpha   90.00
_cell.angle_beta   90.00
_cell.angle_gamma   90.00
#
_symmetry.space_group_name_H-M   'P 1'
#
loop_
_entity.id
_entity.type
_entity.pdbx_description
1 polymer ?
#
loop_
_entity_poly.entity_id
_entity_poly.type
_entity_poly.pdbx_seq_one_letter_code
_entity_poly.pdbx_strand_id
1 'polypeptide(L)'
;MAFFQRVLSRQKSILHKYVLHYLVIALLAIALVGVSLFIVSANALNATLAQAEREKLALVANDLDAQFDAIQSVAYSISSNVYYQPAYLGRSRFYEITLVKDFANYKSYSPVMADYFLLYEGEEDVFYPGGKTPFALYIERIAGGDAQALYAAITAVRATSSLEPLDGGDFLFICPLRFLSAQEGSQPAWFCAYVPRDTLMQRVDFVSGGFESRIALQYGQEEPLAPDALRAGAFTISLVPAEQAEYSDVLRFRQMCVWLSVGIAVLLVAVSLTLAYASYRPIRRVLAHHSAIQAHAQGNELAMLDDALTQAMRSHQLSERQLKSLLRQTNQQRRQLKDALLSALFNGNGSDSVLRALQEAAIRLDGPWYVAIVLALDWEGEIPAEDVLAFTEAIEGLSGEDAQYYAIQMDREPMFAVLVSTGETNPAAQMPDVLQEIAEMELHRVPCVGCGYPVMNLAQLPASLASAMAQASAQGGNPSGAQQESQCNQLFQALRQGSCAAALAALDGINDALPRWYPSFLAQRCFYSDLLSRIVLLAREQGIALTQDCVNALGSMPVSDACQRELRLLIAELCEKATREVPEHADQRGAQIVGYIQEHLLDYNLSLETVAEVFGLSGKQIGRLIARETGLSYKELVIERRILRAKEMLLSGESVSSVCERLNYASLPYFIKLFREKTGFTPAKYRSMHAGNQEDA
;
A
#
# COMPACT_ATOMS: atom_id res chain seq x y z
N MET A 1 87.20 41.95 -4.26
CA MET A 1 86.47 40.77 -4.76
C MET A 1 86.31 39.62 -3.75
N ALA A 2 87.26 39.35 -2.84
CA ALA A 2 87.16 38.23 -1.89
C ALA A 2 86.02 38.32 -0.84
N PHE A 3 85.52 39.52 -0.53
CA PHE A 3 84.41 39.72 0.41
C PHE A 3 83.05 39.34 -0.20
N PHE A 4 82.83 39.66 -1.48
CA PHE A 4 81.59 39.34 -2.20
C PHE A 4 81.43 37.84 -2.48
N GLN A 5 82.53 37.12 -2.75
CA GLN A 5 82.51 35.65 -2.88
C GLN A 5 82.19 34.92 -1.56
N ARG A 6 82.57 35.47 -0.41
CA ARG A 6 82.23 34.90 0.91
C ARG A 6 80.76 35.11 1.30
N VAL A 7 80.15 36.21 0.85
CA VAL A 7 78.72 36.49 1.11
C VAL A 7 77.82 35.62 0.23
N LEU A 8 78.15 35.45 -1.05
CA LEU A 8 77.39 34.60 -1.98
C LEU A 8 77.48 33.09 -1.65
N SER A 9 78.62 32.60 -1.13
CA SER A 9 78.75 31.20 -0.68
C SER A 9 78.01 30.92 0.63
N ARG A 10 77.89 31.90 1.53
CA ARG A 10 77.06 31.80 2.75
C ARG A 10 75.56 31.86 2.44
N GLN A 11 75.11 32.68 1.49
CA GLN A 11 73.69 32.75 1.12
C GLN A 11 73.20 31.47 0.42
N LYS A 12 74.02 30.83 -0.43
CA LYS A 12 73.68 29.52 -1.02
C LYS A 12 73.49 28.44 0.05
N SER A 13 74.30 28.44 1.12
CA SER A 13 74.19 27.46 2.21
C SER A 13 72.88 27.57 3.02
N ILE A 14 72.32 28.77 3.10
CA ILE A 14 71.09 29.04 3.87
C ILE A 14 69.86 28.66 3.03
N LEU A 15 69.83 29.01 1.74
CA LEU A 15 68.72 28.69 0.84
C LEU A 15 68.46 27.17 0.73
N HIS A 16 69.51 26.36 0.59
CA HIS A 16 69.37 24.89 0.50
C HIS A 16 68.79 24.29 1.78
N LYS A 17 69.07 24.88 2.95
CA LYS A 17 68.52 24.42 4.24
C LYS A 17 67.03 24.73 4.36
N TYR A 18 66.60 25.91 3.91
CA TYR A 18 65.18 26.25 3.88
C TYR A 18 64.41 25.39 2.88
N VAL A 19 64.94 25.19 1.67
CA VAL A 19 64.29 24.32 0.66
C VAL A 19 64.18 22.88 1.18
N LEU A 20 65.22 22.34 1.81
CA LEU A 20 65.16 21.01 2.42
C LEU A 20 64.10 20.94 3.54
N HIS A 21 63.97 21.97 4.37
CA HIS A 21 62.97 22.01 5.43
C HIS A 21 61.54 22.06 4.88
N TYR A 22 61.29 22.87 3.85
CA TYR A 22 59.98 22.92 3.19
C TYR A 22 59.66 21.61 2.45
N LEU A 23 60.67 20.95 1.86
CA LEU A 23 60.50 19.66 1.19
C LEU A 23 60.16 18.53 2.18
N VAL A 24 60.80 18.50 3.36
CA VAL A 24 60.49 17.55 4.43
C VAL A 24 59.07 17.78 4.98
N ILE A 25 58.67 19.04 5.20
CA ILE A 25 57.30 19.37 5.61
C ILE A 25 56.30 18.93 4.54
N ALA A 26 56.58 19.19 3.26
CA ALA A 26 55.71 18.80 2.16
C ALA A 26 55.57 17.27 2.05
N LEU A 27 56.67 16.51 2.18
CA LEU A 27 56.63 15.05 2.19
C LEU A 27 55.85 14.50 3.38
N LEU A 28 55.98 15.11 4.56
CA LEU A 28 55.21 14.73 5.74
C LEU A 28 53.71 15.00 5.52
N ALA A 29 53.36 16.14 4.94
CA ALA A 29 51.98 16.46 4.60
C ALA A 29 51.39 15.46 3.58
N ILE A 30 52.16 15.11 2.54
CA ILE A 30 51.74 14.12 1.52
C ILE A 30 51.55 12.73 2.15
N ALA A 31 52.47 12.29 3.00
CA ALA A 31 52.36 11.00 3.68
C ALA A 31 51.14 10.94 4.61
N LEU A 32 50.89 12.01 5.38
CA LEU A 32 49.74 12.09 6.30
C LEU A 32 48.41 12.10 5.54
N VAL A 33 48.33 12.84 4.44
CA VAL A 33 47.15 12.84 3.55
C VAL A 33 46.96 11.46 2.93
N GLY A 34 48.01 10.81 2.43
CA GLY A 34 47.92 9.49 1.80
C GLY A 34 47.41 8.40 2.76
N VAL A 35 47.88 8.41 4.01
CA VAL A 35 47.45 7.47 5.04
C VAL A 35 46.01 7.71 5.44
N SER A 36 45.63 8.99 5.63
CA SER A 36 44.24 9.36 5.90
C SER A 36 43.32 8.87 4.79
N LEU A 37 43.71 9.09 3.53
CA LEU A 37 42.93 8.68 2.36
C LEU A 37 42.83 7.16 2.23
N PHE A 38 43.89 6.41 2.57
CA PHE A 38 43.86 4.95 2.62
C PHE A 38 42.92 4.43 3.72
N ILE A 39 42.96 5.00 4.92
CA ILE A 39 42.07 4.61 6.03
C ILE A 39 40.62 4.87 5.64
N VAL A 40 40.33 6.05 5.07
CA VAL A 40 38.99 6.40 4.59
C VAL A 40 38.55 5.43 3.50
N SER A 41 39.41 5.11 2.52
CA SER A 41 39.09 4.19 1.43
C SER A 41 38.86 2.76 1.92
N ALA A 42 39.67 2.26 2.85
CA ALA A 42 39.51 0.92 3.41
C ALA A 42 38.22 0.81 4.25
N ASN A 43 37.91 1.83 5.04
CA ASN A 43 36.66 1.87 5.80
C ASN A 43 35.44 1.98 4.87
N ALA A 44 35.54 2.79 3.81
CA ALA A 44 34.49 2.91 2.80
C ALA A 44 34.27 1.56 2.10
N LEU A 45 35.33 0.84 1.72
CA LEU A 45 35.23 -0.48 1.08
C LEU A 45 34.56 -1.50 2.01
N ASN A 46 34.99 -1.59 3.27
CA ASN A 46 34.38 -2.50 4.25
C ASN A 46 32.91 -2.16 4.50
N ALA A 47 32.57 -0.87 4.59
CA ALA A 47 31.18 -0.43 4.73
C ALA A 47 30.35 -0.82 3.50
N THR A 48 30.88 -0.67 2.29
CA THR A 48 30.18 -1.10 1.06
C THR A 48 29.99 -2.60 0.97
N LEU A 49 30.97 -3.40 1.41
CA LEU A 49 30.83 -4.87 1.43
C LEU A 49 29.78 -5.31 2.46
N ALA A 50 29.83 -4.77 3.68
CA ALA A 50 28.83 -5.06 4.71
C ALA A 50 27.41 -4.63 4.29
N GLN A 51 27.30 -3.50 3.60
CA GLN A 51 26.02 -3.05 3.04
C GLN A 51 25.53 -4.01 1.94
N ALA A 52 26.40 -4.43 1.02
CA ALA A 52 26.04 -5.39 -0.03
C ALA A 52 25.60 -6.74 0.53
N GLU A 53 26.27 -7.26 1.58
CA GLU A 53 25.82 -8.48 2.28
C GLU A 53 24.46 -8.30 2.94
N ARG A 54 24.21 -7.17 3.61
CA ARG A 54 22.90 -6.85 4.21
C ARG A 54 21.79 -6.73 3.16
N GLU A 55 22.09 -6.11 2.02
CA GLU A 55 21.15 -6.02 0.88
C GLU A 55 20.81 -7.41 0.33
N LYS A 56 21.80 -8.31 0.20
CA LYS A 56 21.56 -9.72 -0.18
C LYS A 56 20.69 -10.46 0.83
N LEU A 57 20.94 -10.30 2.14
CA LEU A 57 20.12 -10.92 3.19
C LEU A 57 18.69 -10.43 3.16
N ALA A 58 18.49 -9.11 3.00
CA ALA A 58 17.16 -8.53 2.90
C ALA A 58 16.41 -9.04 1.66
N LEU A 59 17.10 -9.19 0.53
CA LEU A 59 16.51 -9.76 -0.69
C LEU A 59 16.05 -11.21 -0.47
N VAL A 60 16.87 -12.04 0.16
CA VAL A 60 16.53 -13.43 0.48
C VAL A 60 15.38 -13.50 1.47
N ALA A 61 15.39 -12.68 2.52
CA ALA A 61 14.34 -12.66 3.54
C ALA A 61 12.99 -12.29 2.92
N ASN A 62 12.95 -11.23 2.10
CA ASN A 62 11.75 -10.81 1.38
C ASN A 62 11.27 -11.87 0.36
N ASP A 63 12.18 -12.53 -0.34
CA ASP A 63 11.79 -13.60 -1.27
C ASP A 63 11.16 -14.78 -0.53
N LEU A 64 11.77 -15.23 0.57
CA LEU A 64 11.23 -16.33 1.37
C LEU A 64 9.87 -15.98 1.96
N ASP A 65 9.69 -14.79 2.54
CA ASP A 65 8.37 -14.32 2.98
C ASP A 65 7.34 -14.42 1.85
N ALA A 66 7.66 -13.89 0.66
CA ALA A 66 6.78 -13.96 -0.49
C ALA A 66 6.45 -15.41 -0.91
N GLN A 67 7.41 -16.34 -0.77
CA GLN A 67 7.18 -17.76 -1.04
C GLN A 67 6.19 -18.38 -0.05
N PHE A 68 6.31 -18.08 1.24
CA PHE A 68 5.41 -18.62 2.27
C PHE A 68 4.03 -17.94 2.25
N ASP A 69 3.96 -16.65 1.92
CA ASP A 69 2.70 -15.95 1.65
C ASP A 69 1.97 -16.56 0.45
N ALA A 70 2.70 -16.93 -0.62
CA ALA A 70 2.12 -17.64 -1.75
C ALA A 70 1.54 -19.00 -1.32
N ILE A 71 2.21 -19.74 -0.43
CA ILE A 71 1.68 -20.99 0.15
C ILE A 71 0.42 -20.72 1.00
N GLN A 72 0.38 -19.64 1.78
CA GLN A 72 -0.83 -19.24 2.51
C GLN A 72 -1.99 -18.82 1.59
N SER A 73 -1.70 -18.20 0.44
CA SER A 73 -2.73 -17.84 -0.56
C SER A 73 -3.45 -19.08 -1.14
N VAL A 74 -2.75 -20.22 -1.23
CA VAL A 74 -3.35 -21.51 -1.58
C VAL A 74 -4.35 -21.93 -0.50
N ALA A 75 -3.96 -21.85 0.77
CA ALA A 75 -4.86 -22.15 1.89
C ALA A 75 -6.13 -21.27 1.85
N TYR A 76 -6.01 -19.98 1.56
CA TYR A 76 -7.16 -19.08 1.38
C TYR A 76 -8.05 -19.45 0.18
N SER A 77 -7.43 -19.82 -0.95
CA SER A 77 -8.15 -20.28 -2.14
C SER A 77 -8.96 -21.53 -1.85
N ILE A 78 -8.41 -22.45 -1.04
CA ILE A 78 -9.12 -23.65 -0.59
C ILE A 78 -10.26 -23.29 0.37
N SER A 79 -10.03 -22.39 1.32
CA SER A 79 -11.02 -22.04 2.35
C SER A 79 -12.20 -21.21 1.82
N SER A 80 -12.00 -20.48 0.72
CA SER A 80 -13.06 -19.70 0.05
C SER A 80 -14.01 -20.55 -0.79
N ASN A 81 -13.59 -21.75 -1.19
CA ASN A 81 -14.41 -22.64 -2.01
C ASN A 81 -15.34 -23.51 -1.13
N VAL A 82 -16.64 -23.23 -1.21
CA VAL A 82 -17.68 -23.94 -0.44
C VAL A 82 -17.69 -25.46 -0.73
N TYR A 83 -17.31 -25.89 -1.93
CA TYR A 83 -17.35 -27.30 -2.32
C TYR A 83 -16.26 -28.16 -1.68
N TYR A 84 -15.21 -27.54 -1.12
CA TYR A 84 -14.12 -28.25 -0.45
C TYR A 84 -14.39 -28.48 1.04
N GLN A 85 -15.56 -28.08 1.54
CA GLN A 85 -15.95 -28.40 2.90
C GLN A 85 -16.33 -29.89 3.04
N PRO A 86 -16.02 -30.53 4.18
CA PRO A 86 -16.36 -31.94 4.42
C PRO A 86 -17.84 -32.27 4.19
N ALA A 87 -18.73 -31.34 4.51
CA ALA A 87 -20.17 -31.46 4.32
C ALA A 87 -20.60 -31.70 2.85
N TYR A 88 -19.78 -31.28 1.88
CA TYR A 88 -20.03 -31.47 0.44
C TYR A 88 -19.24 -32.65 -0.12
N LEU A 89 -18.00 -32.86 0.34
CA LEU A 89 -17.17 -33.98 -0.07
C LEU A 89 -17.86 -35.33 0.20
N GLY A 90 -18.50 -35.48 1.38
CA GLY A 90 -19.25 -36.69 1.73
C GLY A 90 -20.55 -36.92 0.95
N ARG A 91 -21.04 -35.94 0.17
CA ARG A 91 -22.33 -36.05 -0.57
C ARG A 91 -22.17 -36.67 -1.96
N SER A 92 -21.01 -36.53 -2.59
CA SER A 92 -20.77 -37.07 -3.93
C SER A 92 -19.28 -37.15 -4.26
N ARG A 93 -18.88 -38.30 -4.85
CA ARG A 93 -17.53 -38.54 -5.38
C ARG A 93 -17.09 -37.53 -6.45
N PHE A 94 -18.04 -36.82 -7.06
CA PHE A 94 -17.77 -35.73 -7.99
C PHE A 94 -16.93 -34.61 -7.33
N TYR A 95 -17.27 -34.21 -6.11
CA TYR A 95 -16.58 -33.11 -5.42
C TYR A 95 -15.15 -33.48 -5.01
N GLU A 96 -14.90 -34.73 -4.62
CA GLU A 96 -13.56 -35.23 -4.37
C GLU A 96 -12.68 -35.19 -5.63
N ILE A 97 -13.23 -35.60 -6.78
CA ILE A 97 -12.51 -35.56 -8.06
C ILE A 97 -12.20 -34.12 -8.46
N THR A 98 -13.16 -33.20 -8.26
CA THR A 98 -12.95 -31.76 -8.52
C THR A 98 -11.87 -31.20 -7.60
N LEU A 99 -11.93 -31.48 -6.29
CA LEU A 99 -10.91 -31.07 -5.33
C LEU A 99 -9.51 -31.52 -5.77
N VAL A 100 -9.31 -32.82 -6.04
CA VAL A 100 -8.00 -33.37 -6.44
C VAL A 100 -7.49 -32.71 -7.72
N LYS A 101 -8.38 -32.52 -8.71
CA LYS A 101 -8.03 -31.89 -9.99
C LYS A 101 -7.59 -30.44 -9.80
N ASP A 102 -8.29 -29.69 -8.96
CA ASP A 102 -7.95 -28.29 -8.66
C ASP A 102 -6.67 -28.23 -7.82
N PHE A 103 -6.51 -29.16 -6.86
CA PHE A 103 -5.33 -29.30 -6.02
C PHE A 103 -4.06 -29.47 -6.83
N ALA A 104 -4.08 -30.23 -7.93
CA ALA A 104 -2.91 -30.45 -8.78
C ALA A 104 -2.34 -29.16 -9.41
N ASN A 105 -3.14 -28.08 -9.50
CA ASN A 105 -2.71 -26.83 -10.11
C ASN A 105 -1.95 -25.91 -9.15
N TYR A 106 -1.99 -26.18 -7.83
CA TYR A 106 -1.36 -25.31 -6.83
C TYR A 106 0.15 -25.47 -6.71
N LYS A 107 0.75 -26.52 -7.29
CA LYS A 107 2.21 -26.76 -7.24
C LYS A 107 3.04 -25.58 -7.77
N SER A 108 2.51 -24.83 -8.73
CA SER A 108 3.21 -23.70 -9.37
C SER A 108 3.21 -22.41 -8.55
N TYR A 109 2.50 -22.37 -7.40
CA TYR A 109 2.35 -21.14 -6.62
C TYR A 109 3.63 -20.78 -5.85
N SER A 110 4.40 -21.77 -5.41
CA SER A 110 5.65 -21.55 -4.68
C SER A 110 6.73 -22.56 -5.06
N PRO A 111 7.89 -22.12 -5.61
CA PRO A 111 9.05 -22.98 -5.89
C PRO A 111 9.62 -23.74 -4.68
N VAL A 112 9.40 -23.29 -3.45
CA VAL A 112 9.93 -24.00 -2.26
C VAL A 112 8.99 -25.13 -1.79
N MET A 113 7.76 -25.17 -2.31
CA MET A 113 6.77 -26.21 -2.02
C MET A 113 6.99 -27.43 -2.92
N ALA A 114 7.59 -28.49 -2.37
CA ALA A 114 7.90 -29.70 -3.15
C ALA A 114 6.69 -30.64 -3.29
N ASP A 115 5.96 -30.84 -2.20
CA ASP A 115 4.72 -31.63 -2.11
C ASP A 115 3.77 -30.96 -1.11
N TYR A 116 2.49 -31.29 -1.13
CA TYR A 116 1.49 -30.72 -0.24
C TYR A 116 0.25 -31.59 -0.14
N PHE A 117 -0.44 -31.48 0.99
CA PHE A 117 -1.63 -32.25 1.27
C PHE A 117 -2.63 -31.48 2.14
N LEU A 118 -3.85 -32.00 2.15
CA LEU A 118 -4.98 -31.51 2.92
C LEU A 118 -5.45 -32.60 3.87
N LEU A 119 -5.55 -32.24 5.14
CA LEU A 119 -5.98 -33.12 6.21
C LEU A 119 -7.25 -32.55 6.87
N TYR A 120 -8.25 -33.39 7.07
CA TYR A 120 -9.47 -33.05 7.81
C TYR A 120 -9.44 -33.70 9.20
N GLU A 121 -9.97 -32.99 10.20
CA GLU A 121 -10.01 -33.51 11.56
C GLU A 121 -10.87 -34.78 11.64
N GLY A 122 -10.27 -35.86 12.16
CA GLY A 122 -10.93 -37.16 12.32
C GLY A 122 -10.97 -38.04 11.07
N GLU A 123 -10.45 -37.60 9.91
CA GLU A 123 -10.23 -38.50 8.76
C GLU A 123 -8.83 -39.12 8.81
N GLU A 124 -8.74 -40.42 8.48
CA GLU A 124 -7.47 -41.14 8.37
C GLU A 124 -6.77 -40.90 7.04
N ASP A 125 -7.49 -40.37 6.06
CA ASP A 125 -7.00 -40.14 4.70
C ASP A 125 -6.63 -38.67 4.49
N VAL A 126 -5.62 -38.44 3.65
CA VAL A 126 -5.23 -37.13 3.14
C VAL A 126 -5.52 -37.00 1.65
N PHE A 127 -5.88 -35.78 1.26
CA PHE A 127 -5.95 -35.39 -0.15
C PHE A 127 -4.64 -34.75 -0.57
N TYR A 128 -4.09 -35.21 -1.68
CA TYR A 128 -2.87 -34.68 -2.28
C TYR A 128 -3.05 -34.61 -3.81
N PRO A 129 -2.15 -33.96 -4.56
CA PRO A 129 -2.29 -33.80 -6.01
C PRO A 129 -2.51 -35.09 -6.81
N GLY A 130 -2.05 -36.23 -6.29
CA GLY A 130 -2.20 -37.54 -6.92
C GLY A 130 -3.44 -38.34 -6.48
N GLY A 131 -4.30 -37.80 -5.61
CA GLY A 131 -5.53 -38.46 -5.16
C GLY A 131 -5.74 -38.41 -3.65
N LYS A 132 -6.33 -39.49 -3.12
CA LYS A 132 -6.61 -39.69 -1.69
C LYS A 132 -5.84 -40.91 -1.21
N THR A 133 -5.15 -40.82 -0.08
CA THR A 133 -4.38 -41.94 0.49
C THR A 133 -4.33 -41.86 2.02
N PRO A 134 -4.14 -42.97 2.75
CA PRO A 134 -4.00 -42.93 4.20
C PRO A 134 -2.83 -42.05 4.64
N PHE A 135 -3.04 -41.22 5.66
CA PHE A 135 -2.07 -40.27 6.19
C PHE A 135 -0.74 -40.93 6.53
N ALA A 136 -0.77 -42.08 7.23
CA ALA A 136 0.43 -42.80 7.62
C ALA A 136 1.32 -43.19 6.41
N LEU A 137 0.69 -43.67 5.33
CA LEU A 137 1.39 -44.08 4.10
C LEU A 137 1.98 -42.86 3.35
N TYR A 138 1.27 -41.74 3.39
CA TYR A 138 1.72 -40.50 2.75
C TYR A 138 2.94 -39.90 3.47
N ILE A 139 2.92 -39.87 4.81
CA ILE A 139 4.02 -39.35 5.61
C ILE A 139 5.26 -40.25 5.53
N GLU A 140 5.08 -41.57 5.52
CA GLU A 140 6.18 -42.52 5.31
C GLU A 140 6.90 -42.26 3.97
N ARG A 141 6.16 -41.84 2.93
CA ARG A 141 6.72 -41.51 1.61
C ARG A 141 7.52 -40.21 1.60
N ILE A 142 7.10 -39.20 2.36
CA ILE A 142 7.60 -37.82 2.21
C ILE A 142 8.62 -37.45 3.28
N ALA A 143 8.33 -37.74 4.54
CA ALA A 143 9.12 -37.29 5.67
C ALA A 143 9.84 -38.42 6.41
N GLY A 144 9.41 -39.68 6.22
CA GLY A 144 10.01 -40.85 6.87
C GLY A 144 10.10 -40.71 8.40
N GLY A 145 9.03 -40.99 9.13
CA GLY A 145 9.01 -40.79 10.58
C GLY A 145 7.73 -41.28 11.26
N ASP A 146 7.57 -40.94 12.54
CA ASP A 146 6.38 -41.28 13.33
C ASP A 146 5.18 -40.42 12.90
N ALA A 147 4.33 -41.00 12.06
CA ALA A 147 3.11 -40.35 11.58
C ALA A 147 2.22 -39.89 12.75
N GLN A 148 2.18 -40.61 13.86
CA GLN A 148 1.30 -40.27 14.97
C GLN A 148 1.74 -38.99 15.69
N ALA A 149 3.05 -38.81 15.87
CA ALA A 149 3.63 -37.58 16.41
C ALA A 149 3.35 -36.38 15.48
N LEU A 150 3.48 -36.57 14.17
CA LEU A 150 3.24 -35.51 13.20
C LEU A 150 1.75 -35.11 13.11
N TYR A 151 0.84 -36.08 13.21
CA TYR A 151 -0.60 -35.79 13.30
C TYR A 151 -0.94 -34.94 14.52
N ALA A 152 -0.32 -35.24 15.67
CA ALA A 152 -0.50 -34.46 16.89
C ALA A 152 0.04 -33.02 16.73
N ALA A 153 1.19 -32.85 16.06
CA ALA A 153 1.75 -31.54 15.76
C ALA A 153 0.82 -30.72 14.85
N ILE A 154 0.32 -31.31 13.75
CA ILE A 154 -0.60 -30.64 12.82
C ILE A 154 -1.88 -30.19 13.53
N THR A 155 -2.50 -31.10 14.30
CA THR A 155 -3.77 -30.82 14.98
C THR A 155 -3.63 -29.84 16.16
N ALA A 156 -2.42 -29.60 16.68
CA ALA A 156 -2.15 -28.58 17.68
C ALA A 156 -2.24 -27.14 17.11
N VAL A 157 -2.01 -26.98 15.81
CA VAL A 157 -2.00 -25.66 15.14
C VAL A 157 -3.44 -25.21 14.85
N ARG A 158 -3.96 -24.19 15.55
CA ARG A 158 -5.39 -23.76 15.43
C ARG A 158 -5.61 -22.31 14.98
N ALA A 159 -4.64 -21.44 15.21
CA ALA A 159 -4.81 -19.99 15.04
C ALA A 159 -3.91 -19.40 13.95
N THR A 160 -2.62 -19.68 14.03
CA THR A 160 -1.58 -19.13 13.13
C THR A 160 -0.86 -20.27 12.44
N SER A 161 -0.45 -20.08 11.18
CA SER A 161 0.40 -21.06 10.51
C SER A 161 1.71 -21.27 11.27
N SER A 162 2.25 -22.47 11.24
CA SER A 162 3.55 -22.80 11.85
C SER A 162 4.44 -23.55 10.86
N LEU A 163 5.74 -23.50 11.11
CA LEU A 163 6.74 -24.30 10.41
C LEU A 163 7.30 -25.33 11.41
N GLU A 164 6.97 -26.59 11.21
CA GLU A 164 7.43 -27.69 12.06
C GLU A 164 8.65 -28.37 11.44
N PRO A 165 9.74 -28.60 12.20
CA PRO A 165 10.89 -29.34 11.72
C PRO A 165 10.57 -30.84 11.60
N LEU A 166 11.08 -31.47 10.55
CA LEU A 166 11.01 -32.91 10.31
C LEU A 166 12.37 -33.57 10.56
N ASP A 167 12.35 -34.89 10.79
CA ASP A 167 13.57 -35.69 10.92
C ASP A 167 14.39 -35.59 9.62
N GLY A 168 15.68 -35.24 9.73
CA GLY A 168 16.55 -35.01 8.58
C GLY A 168 16.77 -33.53 8.21
N GLY A 169 16.07 -32.61 8.86
CA GLY A 169 16.26 -31.17 8.69
C GLY A 169 15.39 -30.53 7.61
N ASP A 170 14.39 -31.26 7.11
CA ASP A 170 13.32 -30.74 6.26
C ASP A 170 12.22 -30.08 7.11
N PHE A 171 11.27 -29.40 6.45
CA PHE A 171 10.24 -28.63 7.14
C PHE A 171 8.84 -28.93 6.62
N LEU A 172 7.87 -28.87 7.52
CA LEU A 172 6.45 -28.91 7.21
C LEU A 172 5.79 -27.58 7.57
N PHE A 173 5.27 -26.88 6.57
CA PHE A 173 4.51 -25.65 6.78
C PHE A 173 3.03 -25.96 6.90
N ILE A 174 2.43 -25.62 8.05
CA ILE A 174 1.09 -26.02 8.44
C ILE A 174 0.19 -24.79 8.48
N CYS A 175 -0.87 -24.79 7.67
CA CYS A 175 -1.86 -23.72 7.56
C CYS A 175 -3.23 -24.21 8.05
N PRO A 176 -3.75 -23.72 9.19
CA PRO A 176 -5.12 -24.03 9.61
C PRO A 176 -6.14 -23.35 8.68
N LEU A 177 -7.13 -24.11 8.21
CA LEU A 177 -8.16 -23.63 7.29
C LEU A 177 -9.43 -23.21 8.04
N ARG A 178 -9.99 -22.06 7.67
CA ARG A 178 -11.26 -21.56 8.18
C ARG A 178 -12.22 -21.27 7.03
N PHE A 179 -13.20 -22.15 6.86
CA PHE A 179 -14.19 -21.99 5.80
C PHE A 179 -15.19 -20.87 6.12
N LEU A 180 -15.38 -19.93 5.18
CA LEU A 180 -16.18 -18.70 5.37
C LEU A 180 -17.69 -18.95 5.64
N SER A 181 -18.20 -20.13 5.33
CA SER A 181 -19.61 -20.52 5.45
C SER A 181 -19.85 -21.61 6.50
N ALA A 182 -18.88 -21.90 7.36
CA ALA A 182 -19.01 -22.93 8.39
C ALA A 182 -20.17 -22.61 9.35
N GLN A 183 -21.26 -23.38 9.29
CA GLN A 183 -22.23 -23.44 10.39
C GLN A 183 -21.52 -23.98 11.65
N GLU A 184 -22.03 -23.67 12.85
CA GLU A 184 -21.54 -24.23 14.12
C GLU A 184 -21.39 -25.76 14.00
N GLY A 185 -20.14 -26.25 13.99
CA GLY A 185 -19.81 -27.68 13.83
C GLY A 185 -19.04 -28.07 12.56
N SER A 186 -18.52 -27.13 11.76
CA SER A 186 -17.62 -27.47 10.64
C SER A 186 -16.31 -28.11 11.16
N GLN A 187 -15.97 -29.28 10.62
CA GLN A 187 -14.72 -29.98 10.94
C GLN A 187 -13.52 -29.12 10.51
N PRO A 188 -12.58 -28.84 11.44
CA PRO A 188 -11.30 -28.21 11.14
C PRO A 188 -10.53 -28.96 10.05
N ALA A 189 -9.77 -28.20 9.27
CA ALA A 189 -8.90 -28.75 8.23
C ALA A 189 -7.56 -28.03 8.24
N TRP A 190 -6.53 -28.71 7.74
CA TRP A 190 -5.17 -28.18 7.64
C TRP A 190 -4.62 -28.41 6.24
N PHE A 191 -4.13 -27.33 5.65
CA PHE A 191 -3.29 -27.41 4.46
C PHE A 191 -1.83 -27.48 4.90
N CYS A 192 -1.11 -28.51 4.45
CA CYS A 192 0.27 -28.75 4.84
C CYS A 192 1.16 -28.80 3.59
N ALA A 193 2.22 -28.00 3.58
CA ALA A 193 3.20 -27.93 2.49
C ALA A 193 4.55 -28.47 2.96
N TYR A 194 5.10 -29.43 2.22
CA TYR A 194 6.41 -30.00 2.45
C TYR A 194 7.50 -29.17 1.79
N VAL A 195 8.46 -28.72 2.60
CA VAL A 195 9.55 -27.82 2.19
C VAL A 195 10.89 -28.50 2.51
N PRO A 196 11.54 -29.13 1.51
CA PRO A 196 12.85 -29.73 1.68
C PRO A 196 13.91 -28.67 1.94
N ARG A 197 14.88 -28.99 2.80
CA ARG A 197 16.02 -28.11 3.10
C ARG A 197 16.81 -27.75 1.85
N ASP A 198 17.06 -28.73 0.98
CA ASP A 198 17.87 -28.53 -0.23
C ASP A 198 17.19 -27.56 -1.19
N THR A 199 15.87 -27.65 -1.35
CA THR A 199 15.08 -26.73 -2.19
C THR A 199 15.12 -25.30 -1.63
N LEU A 200 15.00 -25.17 -0.30
CA LEU A 200 15.09 -23.89 0.38
C LEU A 200 16.47 -23.25 0.17
N MET A 201 17.56 -24.03 0.34
CA MET A 201 18.92 -23.54 0.14
C MET A 201 19.20 -23.18 -1.33
N GLN A 202 18.73 -23.99 -2.28
CA GLN A 202 18.84 -23.67 -3.72
C GLN A 202 18.16 -22.34 -4.07
N ARG A 203 17.02 -22.04 -3.43
CA ARG A 203 16.33 -20.76 -3.61
C ARG A 203 17.14 -19.60 -3.04
N VAL A 204 17.68 -19.76 -1.83
CA VAL A 204 18.55 -18.77 -1.18
C VAL A 204 19.76 -18.47 -2.07
N ASP A 205 20.42 -19.49 -2.62
CA ASP A 205 21.56 -19.34 -3.52
C ASP A 205 21.17 -18.66 -4.85
N PHE A 206 20.02 -19.03 -5.42
CA PHE A 206 19.51 -18.43 -6.65
C PHE A 206 19.23 -16.92 -6.51
N VAL A 207 18.68 -16.50 -5.38
CA VAL A 207 18.29 -15.10 -5.12
C VAL A 207 19.51 -14.25 -4.75
N SER A 208 20.41 -14.78 -3.93
CA SER A 208 21.58 -14.04 -3.44
C SER A 208 22.81 -14.10 -4.35
N GLY A 209 22.84 -15.05 -5.29
CA GLY A 209 24.05 -15.43 -6.03
C GLY A 209 25.08 -16.16 -5.14
N GLY A 210 24.66 -16.67 -3.99
CA GLY A 210 25.51 -17.27 -2.97
C GLY A 210 26.03 -16.28 -1.94
N PHE A 211 26.38 -16.81 -0.76
CA PHE A 211 27.02 -16.10 0.33
C PHE A 211 28.41 -16.67 0.60
N GLU A 212 29.38 -15.79 0.89
CA GLU A 212 30.71 -16.22 1.36
C GLU A 212 30.65 -16.70 2.81
N SER A 213 29.69 -16.18 3.59
CA SER A 213 29.48 -16.49 5.00
C SER A 213 28.36 -17.51 5.22
N ARG A 214 28.41 -18.25 6.34
CA ARG A 214 27.31 -19.17 6.74
C ARG A 214 26.11 -18.37 7.22
N ILE A 215 24.91 -18.84 6.88
CA ILE A 215 23.65 -18.17 7.22
C ILE A 215 22.87 -19.04 8.20
N ALA A 216 22.28 -18.41 9.21
CA ALA A 216 21.28 -19.01 10.07
C ALA A 216 19.91 -18.42 9.73
N LEU A 217 18.93 -19.32 9.55
CA LEU A 217 17.57 -18.99 9.20
C LEU A 217 16.66 -19.47 10.33
N GLN A 218 15.85 -18.56 10.87
CA GLN A 218 14.94 -18.81 11.99
C GLN A 218 13.53 -18.39 11.58
N TYR A 219 12.53 -19.17 11.95
CA TYR A 219 11.12 -18.88 11.71
C TYR A 219 10.41 -18.63 13.05
N GLY A 220 9.63 -17.55 13.14
CA GLY A 220 8.81 -17.25 14.31
C GLY A 220 9.21 -15.99 15.10
N GLN A 221 8.66 -15.89 16.31
CA GLN A 221 8.72 -14.70 17.19
C GLN A 221 9.86 -14.75 18.24
N GLU A 222 10.81 -15.68 18.12
CA GLU A 222 11.93 -15.76 19.06
C GLU A 222 12.93 -14.61 18.89
N GLU A 223 13.63 -14.23 19.96
CA GLU A 223 14.65 -13.19 19.92
C GLU A 223 15.73 -13.52 18.87
N PRO A 224 16.15 -12.54 18.05
CA PRO A 224 17.17 -12.77 17.04
C PRO A 224 18.49 -13.26 17.67
N LEU A 225 19.02 -14.38 17.17
CA LEU A 225 20.28 -15.00 17.64
C LEU A 225 21.51 -14.09 17.54
N ALA A 226 21.47 -13.02 16.74
CA ALA A 226 22.59 -12.11 16.53
C ALA A 226 22.12 -10.64 16.39
N PRO A 227 22.94 -9.66 16.81
CA PRO A 227 22.60 -8.23 16.71
C PRO A 227 22.48 -7.70 15.28
N ASP A 228 23.02 -8.42 14.29
CA ASP A 228 22.92 -8.10 12.85
C ASP A 228 21.80 -8.88 12.13
N ALA A 229 20.88 -9.52 12.86
CA ALA A 229 19.78 -10.26 12.26
C ALA A 229 18.77 -9.34 11.56
N LEU A 230 18.42 -9.67 10.33
CA LEU A 230 17.38 -9.02 9.55
C LEU A 230 16.08 -9.82 9.69
N ARG A 231 15.03 -9.14 10.16
CA ARG A 231 13.67 -9.70 10.23
C ARG A 231 12.88 -9.19 9.03
N ALA A 232 12.42 -10.11 8.20
CA ALA A 232 11.37 -9.87 7.23
C ALA A 232 10.21 -10.77 7.64
N GLY A 233 9.03 -10.17 7.89
CA GLY A 233 7.82 -10.93 8.18
C GLY A 233 7.98 -11.97 9.29
N ALA A 234 7.86 -13.25 8.91
CA ALA A 234 7.91 -14.40 9.82
C ALA A 234 9.31 -15.04 9.92
N PHE A 235 10.26 -14.62 9.09
CA PHE A 235 11.62 -15.15 9.07
C PHE A 235 12.65 -14.14 9.60
N THR A 236 13.60 -14.66 10.37
CA THR A 236 14.77 -13.93 10.82
C THR A 236 16.00 -14.60 10.22
N ILE A 237 16.73 -13.85 9.40
CA ILE A 237 17.97 -14.32 8.78
C ILE A 237 19.14 -13.59 9.44
N SER A 238 20.12 -14.35 9.89
CA SER A 238 21.35 -13.82 10.46
C SER A 238 22.57 -14.43 9.80
N LEU A 239 23.61 -13.61 9.64
CA LEU A 239 24.94 -14.13 9.32
C LEU A 239 25.47 -14.80 10.57
N VAL A 240 25.83 -16.08 10.46
CA VAL A 240 26.65 -16.70 11.48
C VAL A 240 28.05 -16.13 11.25
N PRO A 241 28.58 -15.31 12.18
CA PRO A 241 29.93 -14.79 12.01
C PRO A 241 30.85 -16.00 11.89
N ALA A 242 31.46 -16.17 10.72
CA ALA A 242 32.55 -17.11 10.57
C ALA A 242 33.55 -16.74 11.66
N GLU A 243 33.93 -17.71 12.52
CA GLU A 243 35.04 -17.51 13.44
C GLU A 243 36.16 -16.80 12.67
N GLN A 244 36.67 -15.72 13.25
CA GLN A 244 37.40 -14.58 12.66
C GLN A 244 38.70 -14.92 11.88
N ALA A 245 38.83 -16.10 11.29
CA ALA A 245 40.04 -16.67 10.73
C ALA A 245 40.38 -16.11 9.34
N GLU A 246 39.43 -15.94 8.42
CA GLU A 246 39.76 -15.62 7.01
C GLU A 246 40.18 -14.17 6.75
N TYR A 247 39.73 -13.20 7.56
CA TYR A 247 40.08 -11.78 7.38
C TYR A 247 41.14 -11.25 8.38
N SER A 248 41.65 -12.11 9.26
CA SER A 248 42.68 -11.73 10.24
C SER A 248 43.95 -11.19 9.58
N ASP A 249 44.30 -11.69 8.39
CA ASP A 249 45.48 -11.25 7.65
C ASP A 249 45.29 -9.87 7.01
N VAL A 250 44.08 -9.50 6.62
CA VAL A 250 43.75 -8.15 6.11
C VAL A 250 43.82 -7.12 7.24
N LEU A 251 43.34 -7.46 8.44
CA LEU A 251 43.46 -6.59 9.61
C LEU A 251 44.92 -6.42 10.05
N ARG A 252 45.74 -7.48 9.99
CA ARG A 252 47.19 -7.41 10.26
C ARG A 252 47.91 -6.53 9.24
N PHE A 253 47.56 -6.65 7.96
CA PHE A 253 48.10 -5.80 6.89
C PHE A 253 47.74 -4.32 7.12
N ARG A 254 46.48 -4.03 7.51
CA ARG A 254 46.05 -2.67 7.88
C ARG A 254 46.87 -2.11 9.04
N GLN A 255 47.05 -2.88 10.10
CA GLN A 255 47.85 -2.46 11.27
C GLN A 255 49.32 -2.22 10.89
N MET A 256 49.90 -3.07 10.05
CA MET A 256 51.26 -2.91 9.54
C MET A 256 51.43 -1.60 8.76
N CYS A 257 50.50 -1.26 7.86
CA CYS A 257 50.54 -0.01 7.09
C CYS A 257 50.42 1.24 7.99
N VAL A 258 49.56 1.17 9.03
CA VAL A 258 49.43 2.26 10.00
C VAL A 258 50.73 2.42 10.80
N TRP A 259 51.33 1.34 11.31
CA TRP A 259 52.59 1.42 12.04
C TRP A 259 53.76 1.90 11.17
N LEU A 260 53.83 1.46 9.91
CA LEU A 260 54.82 1.93 8.95
C LEU A 260 54.72 3.45 8.71
N SER A 261 53.50 3.96 8.54
CA SER A 261 53.28 5.39 8.33
C SER A 261 53.57 6.25 9.56
N VAL A 262 53.19 5.78 10.75
CA VAL A 262 53.58 6.42 12.03
C VAL A 262 55.11 6.46 12.15
N GLY A 263 55.81 5.37 11.81
CA GLY A 263 57.27 5.33 11.81
C GLY A 263 57.90 6.36 10.88
N ILE A 264 57.38 6.52 9.66
CA ILE A 264 57.86 7.51 8.69
C ILE A 264 57.62 8.94 9.21
N ALA A 265 56.44 9.22 9.79
CA ALA A 265 56.12 10.53 10.35
C ALA A 265 57.05 10.91 11.51
N VAL A 266 57.31 9.98 12.44
CA VAL A 266 58.24 10.20 13.57
C VAL A 266 59.66 10.49 13.07
N LEU A 267 60.13 9.76 12.05
CA LEU A 267 61.45 9.97 11.47
C LEU A 267 61.58 11.36 10.81
N LEU A 268 60.54 11.80 10.07
CA LEU A 268 60.50 13.12 9.46
C LEU A 268 60.44 14.26 10.49
N VAL A 269 59.69 14.09 11.59
CA VAL A 269 59.66 15.05 12.71
C VAL A 269 61.02 15.14 13.39
N ALA A 270 61.70 14.02 13.64
CA ALA A 270 63.04 14.01 14.22
C ALA A 270 64.07 14.73 13.33
N VAL A 271 64.00 14.52 12.02
CA VAL A 271 64.83 15.24 11.03
C VAL A 271 64.50 16.73 10.99
N SER A 272 63.22 17.11 11.08
CA SER A 272 62.81 18.52 11.14
C SER A 272 63.29 19.22 12.41
N LEU A 273 63.15 18.59 13.59
CA LEU A 273 63.60 19.15 14.87
C LEU A 273 65.11 19.34 14.93
N THR A 274 65.88 18.38 14.42
CA THR A 274 67.35 18.49 14.37
C THR A 274 67.81 19.60 13.43
N LEU A 275 67.14 19.77 12.28
CA LEU A 275 67.39 20.89 11.36
C LEU A 275 66.94 22.25 11.94
N ALA A 276 65.80 22.31 12.63
CA ALA A 276 65.29 23.52 13.29
C ALA A 276 66.21 23.99 14.42
N TYR A 277 66.71 23.07 15.25
CA TYR A 277 67.68 23.38 16.30
C TYR A 277 68.98 23.97 15.74
N ALA A 278 69.47 23.43 14.62
CA ALA A 278 70.65 23.96 13.94
C ALA A 278 70.41 25.36 13.34
N SER A 279 69.17 25.70 13.01
CA SER A 279 68.78 26.94 12.34
C SER A 279 68.42 28.09 13.30
N TYR A 280 68.09 27.80 14.56
CA TYR A 280 67.65 28.81 15.56
C TYR A 280 68.80 29.55 16.29
N ARG A 281 70.03 29.01 16.25
CA ARG A 281 71.23 29.62 16.88
C ARG A 281 71.57 31.07 16.45
N PRO A 282 71.33 31.53 15.21
CA PRO A 282 71.65 32.90 14.79
C PRO A 282 70.62 33.95 15.25
N ILE A 283 69.33 33.59 15.34
CA ILE A 283 68.22 34.53 15.63
C ILE A 283 68.27 35.03 17.08
N ARG A 284 68.69 34.15 18.01
CA ARG A 284 68.85 34.48 19.44
C ARG A 284 69.95 35.53 19.70
N ARG A 285 70.88 35.75 18.74
CA ARG A 285 71.88 36.83 18.82
C ARG A 285 71.35 38.21 18.38
N VAL A 286 70.28 38.24 17.58
CA VAL A 286 69.68 39.50 17.08
C VAL A 286 68.62 40.02 18.04
N LEU A 287 67.88 39.12 18.71
CA LEU A 287 66.88 39.49 19.71
C LEU A 287 67.49 40.17 20.96
N ALA A 288 68.75 39.87 21.29
CA ALA A 288 69.49 40.52 22.37
C ALA A 288 69.84 42.00 22.08
N HIS A 289 69.63 42.48 20.84
CA HIS A 289 69.89 43.86 20.43
C HIS A 289 68.63 44.72 20.26
N HIS A 290 67.43 44.13 20.31
CA HIS A 290 66.17 44.85 20.07
C HIS A 290 65.37 45.15 21.35
N SER A 291 65.77 44.64 22.52
CA SER A 291 65.11 44.91 23.80
C SER A 291 65.38 46.30 24.40
N ALA A 292 66.04 47.21 23.65
CA ALA A 292 66.39 48.56 24.11
C ALA A 292 65.54 49.69 23.47
N ILE A 293 64.53 49.38 22.63
CA ILE A 293 63.74 50.38 21.90
C ILE A 293 62.22 50.18 22.15
N GLN A 294 61.82 49.96 23.40
CA GLN A 294 60.40 49.88 23.80
C GLN A 294 60.03 50.83 24.95
N ALA A 295 60.74 51.95 25.05
CA ALA A 295 60.28 53.10 25.82
C ALA A 295 59.90 54.21 24.84
N HIS A 296 58.62 54.26 24.45
CA HIS A 296 57.83 55.45 24.05
C HIS A 296 56.74 55.04 23.04
N ALA A 297 55.48 55.05 23.50
CA ALA A 297 54.31 55.60 22.82
C ALA A 297 53.03 54.95 23.37
N GLN A 298 52.67 55.31 24.60
CA GLN A 298 51.28 55.27 25.05
C GLN A 298 50.54 56.41 24.34
N GLY A 299 49.42 56.09 23.67
CA GLY A 299 48.56 57.10 23.06
C GLY A 299 47.39 56.57 22.23
N ASN A 300 47.48 55.35 21.67
CA ASN A 300 46.48 54.86 20.72
C ASN A 300 45.58 53.71 21.22
N GLU A 301 45.77 53.21 22.43
CA GLU A 301 45.01 52.03 22.91
C GLU A 301 43.52 52.34 23.17
N LEU A 302 43.19 53.55 23.63
CA LEU A 302 41.80 53.90 23.94
C LEU A 302 40.93 54.09 22.68
N ALA A 303 41.51 54.65 21.61
CA ALA A 303 40.82 54.84 20.34
C ALA A 303 40.65 53.51 19.58
N MET A 304 41.62 52.59 19.69
CA MET A 304 41.47 51.24 19.15
C MET A 304 40.44 50.41 19.92
N LEU A 305 40.28 50.65 21.23
CA LEU A 305 39.25 49.99 22.03
C LEU A 305 37.83 50.48 21.68
N ASP A 306 37.64 51.79 21.47
CA ASP A 306 36.33 52.36 21.10
C ASP A 306 35.89 51.93 19.68
N ASP A 307 36.82 51.88 18.74
CA ASP A 307 36.56 51.39 17.38
C ASP A 307 36.28 49.87 17.39
N ALA A 308 37.02 49.09 18.18
CA ALA A 308 36.77 47.66 18.36
C ALA A 308 35.44 47.36 19.07
N LEU A 309 35.01 48.19 20.03
CA LEU A 309 33.74 48.04 20.75
C LEU A 309 32.55 48.42 19.84
N THR A 310 32.71 49.46 19.02
CA THR A 310 31.72 49.87 18.01
C THR A 310 31.60 48.82 16.89
N GLN A 311 32.72 48.22 16.50
CA GLN A 311 32.78 47.13 15.53
C GLN A 311 32.21 45.82 16.09
N ALA A 312 32.40 45.54 17.39
CA ALA A 312 31.78 44.43 18.10
C ALA A 312 30.26 44.61 18.32
N MET A 313 29.78 45.84 18.57
CA MET A 313 28.35 46.13 18.67
C MET A 313 27.64 46.02 17.31
N ARG A 314 28.30 46.46 16.23
CA ARG A 314 27.80 46.25 14.86
C ARG A 314 27.80 44.78 14.46
N SER A 315 28.83 44.01 14.84
CA SER A 315 28.85 42.58 14.59
C SER A 315 27.74 41.85 15.36
N HIS A 316 27.44 42.25 16.60
CA HIS A 316 26.36 41.67 17.39
C HIS A 316 24.95 41.94 16.84
N GLN A 317 24.70 43.13 16.27
CA GLN A 317 23.44 43.44 15.58
C GLN A 317 23.30 42.69 14.25
N LEU A 318 24.41 42.48 13.53
CA LEU A 318 24.48 41.62 12.35
C LEU A 318 24.23 40.16 12.73
N SER A 319 24.79 39.68 13.86
CA SER A 319 24.55 38.33 14.40
C SER A 319 23.10 38.12 14.80
N GLU A 320 22.44 39.09 15.44
CA GLU A 320 21.00 39.00 15.74
C GLU A 320 20.14 38.99 14.48
N ARG A 321 20.45 39.83 13.49
CA ARG A 321 19.73 39.83 12.20
C ARG A 321 19.96 38.53 11.44
N GLN A 322 21.19 38.01 11.46
CA GLN A 322 21.54 36.70 10.88
C GLN A 322 20.84 35.56 11.63
N LEU A 323 20.76 35.61 12.95
CA LEU A 323 20.06 34.61 13.75
C LEU A 323 18.56 34.67 13.49
N LYS A 324 17.96 35.86 13.40
CA LYS A 324 16.55 36.04 13.02
C LYS A 324 16.27 35.58 11.59
N SER A 325 17.17 35.83 10.64
CA SER A 325 17.03 35.33 9.27
C SER A 325 17.23 33.82 9.19
N LEU A 326 18.16 33.25 9.95
CA LEU A 326 18.38 31.81 10.06
C LEU A 326 17.16 31.14 10.71
N LEU A 327 16.63 31.67 11.80
CA LEU A 327 15.41 31.15 12.44
C LEU A 327 14.21 31.22 11.50
N ARG A 328 14.04 32.32 10.74
CA ARG A 328 13.01 32.41 9.71
C ARG A 328 13.22 31.38 8.61
N GLN A 329 14.44 31.20 8.13
CA GLN A 329 14.78 30.19 7.13
C GLN A 329 14.55 28.77 7.66
N THR A 330 14.94 28.46 8.90
CA THR A 330 14.74 27.16 9.53
C THR A 330 13.27 26.87 9.74
N ASN A 331 12.47 27.84 10.18
CA ASN A 331 11.02 27.67 10.32
C ASN A 331 10.34 27.49 8.97
N GLN A 332 10.75 28.25 7.95
CA GLN A 332 10.24 28.10 6.58
C GLN A 332 10.62 26.74 5.99
N GLN A 333 11.87 26.28 6.18
CA GLN A 333 12.32 24.94 5.76
C GLN A 333 11.57 23.83 6.48
N ARG A 334 11.34 23.97 7.80
CA ARG A 334 10.57 23.01 8.57
C ARG A 334 9.13 22.92 8.09
N ARG A 335 8.52 24.06 7.75
CA ARG A 335 7.16 24.12 7.20
C ARG A 335 7.09 23.46 5.82
N GLN A 336 8.00 23.81 4.91
CA GLN A 336 8.10 23.18 3.60
C GLN A 336 8.31 21.67 3.68
N LEU A 337 9.13 21.21 4.63
CA LEU A 337 9.33 19.79 4.87
C LEU A 337 8.04 19.12 5.39
N LYS A 338 7.34 19.77 6.32
CA LYS A 338 6.06 19.29 6.85
C LYS A 338 5.00 19.19 5.74
N ASP A 339 4.84 20.23 4.93
CA ASP A 339 3.91 20.25 3.81
C ASP A 339 4.26 19.16 2.78
N ALA A 340 5.55 18.97 2.48
CA ALA A 340 6.00 17.92 1.59
C ALA A 340 5.71 16.50 2.14
N LEU A 341 5.88 16.29 3.45
CA LEU A 341 5.60 15.00 4.10
C LEU A 341 4.09 14.72 4.19
N LEU A 342 3.28 15.72 4.56
CA LEU A 342 1.82 15.61 4.59
C LEU A 342 1.26 15.39 3.18
N SER A 343 1.76 16.12 2.19
CA SER A 343 1.41 15.89 0.77
C SER A 343 1.81 14.49 0.31
N ALA A 344 2.98 13.98 0.70
CA ALA A 344 3.39 12.61 0.40
C ALA A 344 2.46 11.56 1.04
N LEU A 345 2.00 11.78 2.28
CA LEU A 345 1.02 10.92 2.96
C LEU A 345 -0.34 10.91 2.25
N PHE A 346 -0.87 12.09 1.91
CA PHE A 346 -2.14 12.21 1.19
C PHE A 346 -2.08 11.61 -0.23
N ASN A 347 -0.91 11.64 -0.85
CA ASN A 347 -0.63 10.98 -2.13
C ASN A 347 -0.29 9.48 -1.98
N GLY A 348 -0.46 8.88 -0.81
CA GLY A 348 -0.29 7.43 -0.60
C GLY A 348 1.15 6.94 -0.64
N ASN A 349 2.12 7.84 -0.56
CA ASN A 349 3.54 7.53 -0.56
C ASN A 349 4.02 7.30 0.88
N GLY A 350 3.40 6.34 1.57
CA GLY A 350 3.64 6.01 2.98
C GLY A 350 4.79 5.02 3.18
N SER A 351 5.94 5.23 2.53
CA SER A 351 7.12 4.37 2.74
C SER A 351 7.69 4.54 4.15
N ASP A 352 8.40 3.53 4.66
CA ASP A 352 9.07 3.58 5.97
C ASP A 352 10.01 4.79 6.12
N SER A 353 10.56 5.30 5.01
CA SER A 353 11.38 6.51 5.01
C SER A 353 10.56 7.77 5.34
N VAL A 354 9.32 7.86 4.85
CA VAL A 354 8.41 8.98 5.14
C VAL A 354 7.91 8.88 6.58
N LEU A 355 7.62 7.67 7.07
CA LEU A 355 7.25 7.43 8.48
C LEU A 355 8.36 7.84 9.46
N ARG A 356 9.64 7.55 9.15
CA ARG A 356 10.79 8.02 9.94
C ARG A 356 10.96 9.54 9.85
N ALA A 357 10.81 10.11 8.66
CA ALA A 357 10.90 11.56 8.47
C ALA A 357 9.79 12.34 9.21
N LEU A 358 8.60 11.75 9.36
CA LEU A 358 7.51 12.31 10.16
C LEU A 358 7.87 12.35 11.66
N GLN A 359 8.51 11.30 12.18
CA GLN A 359 9.02 11.27 13.56
C GLN A 359 10.13 12.31 13.77
N GLU A 360 11.05 12.46 12.82
CA GLU A 360 12.12 13.48 12.86
C GLU A 360 11.58 14.92 12.77
N ALA A 361 10.47 15.13 12.05
CA ALA A 361 9.79 16.43 11.94
C ALA A 361 8.96 16.82 13.19
N ALA A 362 8.89 15.93 14.19
CA ALA A 362 8.07 16.01 15.40
C ALA A 362 6.55 16.09 15.12
N ILE A 363 6.08 15.42 14.08
CA ILE A 363 4.66 15.22 13.80
C ILE A 363 4.22 13.98 14.59
N ARG A 364 3.31 14.17 15.56
CA ARG A 364 2.84 13.12 16.47
C ARG A 364 1.58 12.48 15.89
N LEU A 365 1.67 11.20 15.54
CA LEU A 365 0.60 10.41 14.95
C LEU A 365 0.29 9.20 15.83
N ASP A 366 0.18 9.46 17.14
CA ASP A 366 0.17 8.43 18.19
C ASP A 366 -1.20 7.77 18.37
N GLY A 367 -2.24 8.28 17.69
CA GLY A 367 -3.60 7.75 17.75
C GLY A 367 -3.82 6.49 16.89
N PRO A 368 -4.65 5.52 17.33
CA PRO A 368 -5.01 4.32 16.58
C PRO A 368 -5.88 4.57 15.33
N TRP A 369 -6.46 5.77 15.20
CA TRP A 369 -7.30 6.15 14.07
C TRP A 369 -6.79 7.42 13.40
N TYR A 370 -6.82 7.41 12.07
CA TYR A 370 -6.52 8.55 11.21
C TYR A 370 -7.74 8.91 10.37
N VAL A 371 -8.03 10.19 10.25
CA VAL A 371 -9.15 10.71 9.45
C VAL A 371 -8.64 11.85 8.58
N ALA A 372 -9.01 11.83 7.30
CA ALA A 372 -8.82 12.97 6.41
C ALA A 372 -10.12 13.80 6.37
N ILE A 373 -10.02 15.10 6.60
CA ILE A 373 -11.11 16.06 6.49
C ILE A 373 -10.74 17.08 5.41
N VAL A 374 -11.67 17.40 4.52
CA VAL A 374 -11.45 18.35 3.43
C VAL A 374 -12.35 19.55 3.64
N LEU A 375 -11.77 20.74 3.61
CA LEU A 375 -12.50 22.01 3.61
C LEU A 375 -12.32 22.66 2.25
N ALA A 376 -13.40 22.70 1.47
CA ALA A 376 -13.44 23.39 0.19
C ALA A 376 -14.00 24.79 0.36
N LEU A 377 -13.29 25.81 -0.13
CA LEU A 377 -13.69 27.20 -0.02
C LEU A 377 -14.09 27.74 -1.39
N ASP A 378 -15.13 28.56 -1.40
CA ASP A 378 -15.50 29.36 -2.57
C ASP A 378 -14.60 30.60 -2.65
N TRP A 379 -13.42 30.41 -3.26
CA TRP A 379 -12.40 31.45 -3.41
C TRP A 379 -12.00 31.58 -4.88
N GLU A 380 -12.03 32.80 -5.41
CA GLU A 380 -11.57 33.09 -6.76
C GLU A 380 -10.04 33.25 -6.79
N GLY A 381 -9.33 32.23 -7.30
CA GLY A 381 -7.87 32.25 -7.44
C GLY A 381 -7.12 31.64 -6.25
N GLU A 382 -5.86 32.04 -6.05
CA GLU A 382 -5.03 31.55 -4.95
C GLU A 382 -5.40 32.24 -3.62
N ILE A 383 -5.44 31.46 -2.54
CA ILE A 383 -5.63 31.98 -1.18
C ILE A 383 -4.35 32.73 -0.76
N PRO A 384 -4.45 33.94 -0.18
CA PRO A 384 -3.31 34.69 0.31
C PRO A 384 -2.48 33.89 1.31
N ALA A 385 -1.15 33.99 1.21
CA ALA A 385 -0.24 33.23 2.07
C ALA A 385 -0.40 33.56 3.57
N GLU A 386 -0.91 34.75 3.91
CA GLU A 386 -1.22 35.15 5.28
C GLU A 386 -2.44 34.39 5.83
N ASP A 387 -3.50 34.24 5.04
CA ASP A 387 -4.72 33.53 5.42
C ASP A 387 -4.48 32.02 5.52
N VAL A 388 -3.67 31.47 4.60
CA VAL A 388 -3.19 30.06 4.67
C VAL A 388 -2.40 29.83 5.96
N LEU A 389 -1.55 30.79 6.35
CA LEU A 389 -0.78 30.71 7.59
C LEU A 389 -1.67 30.79 8.83
N ALA A 390 -2.56 31.78 8.90
CA ALA A 390 -3.47 31.95 10.03
C ALA A 390 -4.33 30.69 10.25
N PHE A 391 -4.92 30.15 9.17
CA PHE A 391 -5.75 28.95 9.26
C PHE A 391 -4.96 27.71 9.66
N THR A 392 -3.80 27.45 9.05
CA THR A 392 -2.99 26.27 9.40
C THR A 392 -2.48 26.33 10.85
N GLU A 393 -2.09 27.50 11.36
CA GLU A 393 -1.70 27.67 12.76
C GLU A 393 -2.87 27.49 13.73
N ALA A 394 -4.06 27.99 13.39
CA ALA A 394 -5.26 27.85 14.20
C ALA A 394 -5.68 26.37 14.35
N ILE A 395 -5.63 25.61 13.26
CA ILE A 395 -5.99 24.18 13.25
C ILE A 395 -4.96 23.36 14.04
N GLU A 396 -3.67 23.62 13.84
CA GLU A 396 -2.61 22.93 14.59
C GLU A 396 -2.64 23.25 16.08
N GLY A 397 -3.10 24.46 16.44
CA GLY A 397 -3.31 24.90 17.83
C GLY A 397 -4.39 24.10 18.58
N LEU A 398 -5.26 23.36 17.88
CA LEU A 398 -6.24 22.44 18.49
C LEU A 398 -5.61 21.13 18.99
N SER A 399 -4.36 20.87 18.62
CA SER A 399 -3.69 19.62 18.98
C SER A 399 -3.48 19.51 20.49
N GLY A 400 -4.06 18.47 21.10
CA GLY A 400 -4.00 18.17 22.53
C GLY A 400 -3.57 16.73 22.82
N GLU A 401 -3.75 16.25 24.05
CA GLU A 401 -3.38 14.87 24.40
C GLU A 401 -4.28 13.82 23.70
N ASP A 402 -5.53 14.16 23.38
CA ASP A 402 -6.54 13.22 22.85
C ASP A 402 -6.64 13.18 21.31
N ALA A 403 -6.28 14.28 20.63
CA ALA A 403 -6.28 14.39 19.18
C ALA A 403 -5.21 15.35 18.67
N GLN A 404 -4.61 15.02 17.53
CA GLN A 404 -3.59 15.81 16.85
C GLN A 404 -4.12 16.22 15.47
N TYR A 405 -3.95 17.50 15.13
CA TYR A 405 -4.48 18.10 13.91
C TYR A 405 -3.36 18.68 13.06
N TYR A 406 -3.35 18.35 11.77
CA TYR A 406 -2.37 18.86 10.82
C TYR A 406 -3.06 19.31 9.54
N ALA A 407 -2.93 20.58 9.18
CA ALA A 407 -3.57 21.15 8.00
C ALA A 407 -2.55 21.46 6.91
N ILE A 408 -2.93 21.21 5.65
CA ILE A 408 -2.16 21.59 4.47
C ILE A 408 -3.11 22.18 3.42
N GLN A 409 -2.66 23.21 2.71
CA GLN A 409 -3.33 23.68 1.51
C GLN A 409 -3.05 22.72 0.34
N MET A 410 -4.08 22.35 -0.43
CA MET A 410 -3.90 21.54 -1.63
C MET A 410 -3.32 22.38 -2.77
N ASP A 411 -2.39 21.80 -3.53
CA ASP A 411 -1.70 22.50 -4.62
C ASP A 411 -2.70 23.01 -5.68
N ARG A 412 -2.76 24.34 -5.85
CA ARG A 412 -3.54 25.06 -6.88
C ARG A 412 -5.06 25.00 -6.75
N GLU A 413 -5.59 24.61 -5.60
CA GLU A 413 -7.04 24.63 -5.33
C GLU A 413 -7.33 25.40 -4.03
N PRO A 414 -8.47 26.09 -3.93
CA PRO A 414 -8.88 26.79 -2.71
C PRO A 414 -9.44 25.79 -1.68
N MET A 415 -8.65 24.77 -1.36
CA MET A 415 -9.06 23.70 -0.46
C MET A 415 -7.95 23.37 0.53
N PHE A 416 -8.36 23.02 1.75
CA PHE A 416 -7.49 22.53 2.80
C PHE A 416 -7.77 21.05 3.07
N ALA A 417 -6.71 20.27 3.22
CA ALA A 417 -6.78 18.91 3.74
C ALA A 417 -6.27 18.92 5.18
N VAL A 418 -7.07 18.39 6.10
CA VAL A 418 -6.75 18.27 7.53
C VAL A 418 -6.63 16.79 7.87
N LEU A 419 -5.46 16.40 8.35
CA LEU A 419 -5.21 15.09 8.93
C LEU A 419 -5.48 15.16 10.43
N VAL A 420 -6.33 14.27 10.90
CA VAL A 420 -6.63 14.09 12.33
C VAL A 420 -6.12 12.73 12.77
N SER A 421 -5.30 12.69 13.82
CA SER A 421 -4.94 11.46 14.54
C SER A 421 -5.62 11.47 15.90
N THR A 422 -6.37 10.42 16.24
CA THR A 422 -7.21 10.40 17.44
C THR A 422 -7.28 9.03 18.11
N GLY A 423 -7.43 9.05 19.43
CA GLY A 423 -7.71 7.89 20.29
C GLY A 423 -9.14 7.36 20.21
N GLU A 424 -10.09 8.17 19.75
CA GLU A 424 -11.52 7.87 19.85
C GLU A 424 -12.05 7.08 18.66
N THR A 425 -13.03 6.20 18.91
CA THR A 425 -13.62 5.31 17.89
C THR A 425 -14.63 5.99 16.96
N ASN A 426 -15.09 7.21 17.26
CA ASN A 426 -16.06 7.93 16.43
C ASN A 426 -15.82 9.46 16.37
N PRO A 427 -14.70 9.91 15.78
CA PRO A 427 -14.36 11.33 15.63
C PRO A 427 -15.28 12.10 14.66
N ALA A 428 -16.05 11.40 13.82
CA ALA A 428 -16.78 11.98 12.70
C ALA A 428 -17.99 12.87 13.08
N ALA A 429 -18.44 12.83 14.35
CA ALA A 429 -19.70 13.46 14.75
C ALA A 429 -19.59 14.91 15.27
N GLN A 430 -18.40 15.37 15.68
CA GLN A 430 -18.22 16.70 16.28
C GLN A 430 -17.08 17.53 15.66
N MET A 431 -16.11 16.87 15.01
CA MET A 431 -14.95 17.54 14.45
C MET A 431 -15.22 18.44 13.22
N PRO A 432 -16.13 18.08 12.28
CA PRO A 432 -16.40 18.94 11.11
C PRO A 432 -16.93 20.33 11.49
N ASP A 433 -17.80 20.40 12.50
CA ASP A 433 -18.43 21.65 12.94
C ASP A 433 -17.39 22.62 13.57
N VAL A 434 -16.48 22.09 14.38
CA VAL A 434 -15.39 22.88 15.00
C VAL A 434 -14.43 23.43 13.94
N LEU A 435 -14.07 22.60 12.94
CA LEU A 435 -13.19 23.04 11.86
C LEU A 435 -13.86 24.06 10.94
N GLN A 436 -15.18 23.95 10.76
CA GLN A 436 -15.99 24.94 10.04
C GLN A 436 -15.99 26.29 10.78
N GLU A 437 -16.25 26.31 12.09
CA GLU A 437 -16.23 27.55 12.89
C GLU A 437 -14.87 28.26 12.83
N ILE A 438 -13.77 27.52 12.89
CA ILE A 438 -12.41 28.07 12.81
C ILE A 438 -12.13 28.64 11.42
N ALA A 439 -12.55 27.95 10.37
CA ALA A 439 -12.44 28.46 9.00
C ALA A 439 -13.27 29.73 8.80
N GLU A 440 -14.49 29.80 9.37
CA GLU A 440 -15.31 31.01 9.31
C GLU A 440 -14.67 32.18 10.05
N MET A 441 -14.00 31.92 11.18
CA MET A 441 -13.32 32.93 11.98
C MET A 441 -12.05 33.47 11.31
N GLU A 442 -11.18 32.58 10.82
CA GLU A 442 -9.86 32.93 10.28
C GLU A 442 -9.90 33.30 8.79
N LEU A 443 -10.77 32.66 7.99
CA LEU A 443 -10.85 32.84 6.54
C LEU A 443 -12.06 33.70 6.11
N HIS A 444 -12.92 34.08 7.06
CA HIS A 444 -14.12 34.90 6.83
C HIS A 444 -15.07 34.35 5.74
N ARG A 445 -15.09 33.02 5.57
CA ARG A 445 -15.90 32.29 4.58
C ARG A 445 -16.43 31.00 5.19
N VAL A 446 -17.60 30.57 4.75
CA VAL A 446 -18.19 29.27 5.13
C VAL A 446 -17.62 28.19 4.21
N PRO A 447 -16.76 27.29 4.69
CA PRO A 447 -16.26 26.18 3.87
C PRO A 447 -17.31 25.09 3.74
N CYS A 448 -17.21 24.32 2.66
CA CYS A 448 -17.89 23.05 2.52
C CYS A 448 -16.99 21.95 3.10
N VAL A 449 -17.48 21.22 4.09
CA VAL A 449 -16.67 20.26 4.85
C VAL A 449 -17.03 18.82 4.48
N GLY A 450 -16.04 18.04 4.11
CA GLY A 450 -16.18 16.60 3.89
C GLY A 450 -15.33 15.81 4.87
N CYS A 451 -15.88 14.73 5.41
CA CYS A 451 -15.22 13.89 6.39
C CYS A 451 -14.99 12.49 5.79
N GLY A 452 -13.74 12.05 5.78
CA GLY A 452 -13.39 10.70 5.37
C GLY A 452 -13.78 9.68 6.43
N TYR A 453 -13.83 8.40 6.06
CA TYR A 453 -13.98 7.33 7.04
C TYR A 453 -12.69 7.16 7.86
N PRO A 454 -12.78 6.77 9.15
CA PRO A 454 -11.61 6.53 9.98
C PRO A 454 -10.84 5.30 9.48
N VAL A 455 -9.52 5.42 9.41
CA VAL A 455 -8.61 4.35 8.97
C VAL A 455 -7.58 4.05 10.06
N MET A 456 -7.24 2.77 10.23
CA MET A 456 -6.22 2.33 11.20
C MET A 456 -4.80 2.31 10.62
N ASN A 457 -4.67 2.50 9.30
CA ASN A 457 -3.40 2.45 8.59
C ASN A 457 -3.21 3.71 7.73
N LEU A 458 -2.08 4.39 7.89
CA LEU A 458 -1.69 5.58 7.11
C LEU A 458 -1.67 5.32 5.60
N ALA A 459 -1.43 4.09 5.15
CA ALA A 459 -1.51 3.72 3.73
C ALA A 459 -2.93 3.83 3.15
N GLN A 460 -3.97 3.78 3.99
CA GLN A 460 -5.37 3.91 3.60
C GLN A 460 -5.87 5.37 3.70
N LEU A 461 -5.03 6.29 4.17
CA LEU A 461 -5.34 7.71 4.27
C LEU A 461 -5.77 8.35 2.93
N PRO A 462 -5.17 8.02 1.77
CA PRO A 462 -5.63 8.56 0.48
C PRO A 462 -7.08 8.17 0.15
N ALA A 463 -7.51 6.99 0.60
CA ALA A 463 -8.86 6.51 0.37
C ALA A 463 -9.87 7.19 1.31
N SER A 464 -9.46 7.52 2.55
CA SER A 464 -10.20 8.40 3.45
C SER A 464 -10.32 9.83 2.87
N LEU A 465 -9.23 10.37 2.32
CA LEU A 465 -9.20 11.68 1.66
C LEU A 465 -10.13 11.73 0.45
N ALA A 466 -10.10 10.71 -0.42
CA ALA A 466 -10.98 10.64 -1.58
C ALA A 466 -12.47 10.66 -1.19
N SER A 467 -12.82 9.96 -0.10
CA SER A 467 -14.18 10.00 0.46
C SER A 467 -14.53 11.39 1.01
N ALA A 468 -13.59 12.03 1.72
CA ALA A 468 -13.77 13.39 2.23
C ALA A 468 -14.00 14.40 1.09
N MET A 469 -13.21 14.33 0.01
CA MET A 469 -13.38 15.18 -1.17
C MET A 469 -14.73 14.97 -1.85
N ALA A 470 -15.15 13.70 -2.00
CA ALA A 470 -16.46 13.37 -2.55
C ALA A 470 -17.59 13.97 -1.72
N GLN A 471 -17.51 13.88 -0.38
CA GLN A 471 -18.51 14.46 0.51
C GLN A 471 -18.50 16.00 0.50
N ALA A 472 -17.31 16.62 0.53
CA ALA A 472 -17.16 18.08 0.45
C ALA A 472 -17.75 18.62 -0.87
N SER A 473 -17.53 17.90 -1.97
CA SER A 473 -18.08 18.23 -3.29
C SER A 473 -19.60 18.03 -3.40
N ALA A 474 -20.18 17.13 -2.59
CA ALA A 474 -21.61 16.92 -2.52
C ALA A 474 -22.32 18.02 -1.69
N GLN A 475 -21.63 18.57 -0.69
CA GLN A 475 -22.16 19.63 0.18
C GLN A 475 -21.93 21.04 -0.39
N GLY A 476 -20.80 21.26 -1.05
CA GLY A 476 -20.49 22.48 -1.79
C GLY A 476 -20.81 22.31 -3.26
N GLY A 477 -21.90 22.92 -3.73
CA GLY A 477 -22.33 22.90 -5.12
C GLY A 477 -21.29 23.47 -6.11
N ASN A 478 -20.23 22.71 -6.38
CA ASN A 478 -19.30 22.96 -7.46
C ASN A 478 -19.84 22.24 -8.73
N PRO A 479 -20.12 22.95 -9.84
CA PRO A 479 -20.76 22.41 -11.06
C PRO A 479 -20.01 21.25 -11.76
N SER A 480 -18.82 20.88 -11.29
CA SER A 480 -17.95 19.89 -11.91
C SER A 480 -18.51 18.46 -11.85
N GLY A 481 -19.15 18.05 -10.75
CA GLY A 481 -19.73 16.69 -10.62
C GLY A 481 -20.84 16.43 -11.65
N ALA A 482 -21.75 17.39 -11.82
CA ALA A 482 -22.84 17.30 -12.80
C ALA A 482 -22.32 17.28 -14.25
N GLN A 483 -21.25 18.02 -14.55
CA GLN A 483 -20.65 18.05 -15.89
C GLN A 483 -19.83 16.79 -16.18
N GLN A 484 -19.10 16.25 -15.19
CA GLN A 484 -18.36 14.99 -15.28
C GLN A 484 -19.30 13.80 -15.48
N GLU A 485 -20.37 13.73 -14.68
CA GLU A 485 -21.37 12.68 -14.79
C GLU A 485 -22.20 12.82 -16.07
N SER A 486 -22.49 14.04 -16.52
CA SER A 486 -23.08 14.30 -17.84
C SER A 486 -22.21 13.80 -18.99
N GLN A 487 -20.89 14.04 -18.97
CA GLN A 487 -19.98 13.53 -20.01
C GLN A 487 -19.84 12.00 -19.98
N CYS A 488 -19.79 11.39 -18.80
CA CYS A 488 -19.84 9.93 -18.67
C CYS A 488 -21.17 9.37 -19.20
N ASN A 489 -22.29 10.01 -18.88
CA ASN A 489 -23.61 9.60 -19.36
C ASN A 489 -23.73 9.75 -20.88
N GLN A 490 -23.14 10.79 -21.49
CA GLN A 490 -23.07 10.94 -22.95
C GLN A 490 -22.28 9.81 -23.60
N LEU A 491 -21.13 9.42 -23.03
CA LEU A 491 -20.35 8.27 -23.50
C LEU A 491 -21.17 6.98 -23.44
N PHE A 492 -21.78 6.67 -22.30
CA PHE A 492 -22.57 5.44 -22.12
C PHE A 492 -23.86 5.44 -22.94
N GLN A 493 -24.48 6.60 -23.16
CA GLN A 493 -25.62 6.74 -24.06
C GLN A 493 -25.22 6.46 -25.51
N ALA A 494 -24.09 6.99 -25.98
CA ALA A 494 -23.59 6.72 -27.32
C ALA A 494 -23.21 5.25 -27.53
N LEU A 495 -22.61 4.61 -26.51
CA LEU A 495 -22.33 3.17 -26.52
C LEU A 495 -23.62 2.34 -26.63
N ARG A 496 -24.65 2.65 -25.84
CA ARG A 496 -25.95 1.96 -25.88
C ARG A 496 -26.71 2.17 -27.20
N GLN A 497 -26.57 3.35 -27.82
CA GLN A 497 -27.18 3.66 -29.11
C GLN A 497 -26.39 3.12 -30.31
N GLY A 498 -25.22 2.49 -30.08
CA GLY A 498 -24.36 1.97 -31.14
C GLY A 498 -23.68 3.05 -31.99
N SER A 499 -23.64 4.30 -31.53
CA SER A 499 -23.01 5.39 -32.25
C SER A 499 -21.52 5.46 -31.92
N CYS A 500 -20.70 4.73 -32.69
CA CYS A 500 -19.25 4.65 -32.49
C CYS A 500 -18.56 6.03 -32.56
N ALA A 501 -18.96 6.87 -33.52
CA ALA A 501 -18.39 8.22 -33.67
C ALA A 501 -18.66 9.12 -32.45
N ALA A 502 -19.88 9.06 -31.88
CA ALA A 502 -20.23 9.85 -30.70
C ALA A 502 -19.56 9.32 -29.43
N ALA A 503 -19.41 7.99 -29.29
CA ALA A 503 -18.74 7.38 -28.16
C ALA A 503 -17.24 7.73 -28.14
N LEU A 504 -16.56 7.66 -29.28
CA LEU A 504 -15.15 8.03 -29.38
C LEU A 504 -14.93 9.53 -29.11
N ALA A 505 -15.80 10.41 -29.63
CA ALA A 505 -15.72 11.84 -29.36
C ALA A 505 -15.95 12.17 -27.87
N ALA A 506 -16.87 11.47 -27.20
CA ALA A 506 -17.09 11.63 -25.76
C ALA A 506 -15.89 11.13 -24.93
N LEU A 507 -15.26 10.01 -25.34
CA LEU A 507 -14.04 9.52 -24.69
C LEU A 507 -12.86 10.50 -24.85
N ASP A 508 -12.65 11.04 -26.05
CA ASP A 508 -11.59 12.02 -26.29
C ASP A 508 -11.85 13.31 -25.49
N GLY A 509 -13.11 13.76 -25.41
CA GLY A 509 -13.51 14.88 -24.55
C GLY A 509 -13.23 14.64 -23.06
N ILE A 510 -13.48 13.42 -22.57
CA ILE A 510 -13.13 13.00 -21.20
C ILE A 510 -11.60 13.00 -21.03
N ASN A 511 -10.84 12.43 -21.95
CA ASN A 511 -9.37 12.40 -21.87
C ASN A 511 -8.75 13.81 -21.86
N ASP A 512 -9.29 14.75 -22.64
CA ASP A 512 -8.84 16.14 -22.69
C ASP A 512 -9.29 16.94 -21.45
N ALA A 513 -10.39 16.54 -20.82
CA ALA A 513 -10.90 17.17 -19.61
C ALA A 513 -10.32 16.54 -18.33
N LEU A 514 -9.80 15.32 -18.39
CA LEU A 514 -9.32 14.57 -17.23
C LEU A 514 -8.22 15.29 -16.43
N PRO A 515 -7.17 15.88 -17.06
CA PRO A 515 -6.17 16.64 -16.32
C PRO A 515 -6.72 17.95 -15.73
N ARG A 516 -7.83 18.46 -16.27
CA ARG A 516 -8.52 19.66 -15.78
C ARG A 516 -9.47 19.35 -14.64
N TRP A 517 -10.11 18.18 -14.65
CA TRP A 517 -10.99 17.72 -13.58
C TRP A 517 -10.23 17.18 -12.38
N TYR A 518 -9.08 16.56 -12.62
CA TYR A 518 -8.27 15.92 -11.60
C TYR A 518 -6.81 16.26 -11.84
N PRO A 519 -6.24 17.28 -11.18
CA PRO A 519 -4.82 17.63 -11.34
C PRO A 519 -3.88 16.56 -10.76
N SER A 520 -4.33 15.82 -9.75
CA SER A 520 -3.59 14.70 -9.16
C SER A 520 -3.64 13.46 -10.04
N PHE A 521 -2.46 12.88 -10.31
CA PHE A 521 -2.32 11.62 -11.05
C PHE A 521 -3.12 10.47 -10.42
N LEU A 522 -3.25 10.45 -9.09
CA LEU A 522 -4.01 9.41 -8.39
C LEU A 522 -5.52 9.60 -8.54
N ALA A 523 -6.00 10.84 -8.50
CA ALA A 523 -7.40 11.14 -8.74
C ALA A 523 -7.79 10.84 -10.20
N GLN A 524 -6.92 11.17 -11.17
CA GLN A 524 -7.07 10.74 -12.56
C GLN A 524 -7.14 9.22 -12.65
N ARG A 525 -6.26 8.51 -11.95
CA ARG A 525 -6.23 7.03 -11.94
C ARG A 525 -7.49 6.43 -11.33
N CYS A 526 -8.02 6.98 -10.24
CA CYS A 526 -9.25 6.49 -9.61
C CYS A 526 -10.45 6.70 -10.53
N PHE A 527 -10.61 7.89 -11.10
CA PHE A 527 -11.68 8.17 -12.05
C PHE A 527 -11.58 7.31 -13.30
N TYR A 528 -10.38 7.18 -13.87
CA TYR A 528 -10.17 6.37 -15.08
C TYR A 528 -10.39 4.87 -14.79
N SER A 529 -10.00 4.39 -13.61
CA SER A 529 -10.26 3.02 -13.17
C SER A 529 -11.75 2.74 -12.99
N ASP A 530 -12.51 3.69 -12.45
CA ASP A 530 -13.98 3.59 -12.36
C ASP A 530 -14.62 3.56 -13.75
N LEU A 531 -14.21 4.48 -14.63
CA LEU A 531 -14.66 4.55 -16.02
C LEU A 531 -14.38 3.24 -16.78
N LEU A 532 -13.16 2.72 -16.68
CA LEU A 532 -12.76 1.45 -17.28
C LEU A 532 -13.57 0.28 -16.72
N SER A 533 -13.78 0.23 -15.41
CA SER A 533 -14.57 -0.83 -14.77
C SER A 533 -16.01 -0.84 -15.30
N ARG A 534 -16.61 0.33 -15.49
CA ARG A 534 -17.96 0.48 -16.06
C ARG A 534 -18.01 0.06 -17.54
N ILE A 535 -17.02 0.42 -18.36
CA ILE A 535 -16.94 0.00 -19.77
C ILE A 535 -16.71 -1.52 -19.89
N VAL A 536 -15.82 -2.08 -19.08
CA VAL A 536 -15.53 -3.52 -19.02
C VAL A 536 -16.75 -4.31 -18.56
N LEU A 537 -17.51 -3.79 -17.59
CA LEU A 537 -18.76 -4.40 -17.15
C LEU A 537 -19.78 -4.45 -18.29
N LEU A 538 -19.96 -3.35 -19.03
CA LEU A 538 -20.83 -3.32 -20.22
C LEU A 538 -20.35 -4.28 -21.31
N ALA A 539 -19.04 -4.38 -21.54
CA ALA A 539 -18.48 -5.33 -22.51
C ALA A 539 -18.80 -6.78 -22.13
N ARG A 540 -18.69 -7.12 -20.84
CA ARG A 540 -19.08 -8.44 -20.32
C ARG A 540 -20.58 -8.69 -20.44
N GLU A 541 -21.42 -7.72 -20.12
CA GLU A 541 -22.88 -7.82 -20.28
C GLU A 541 -23.28 -8.09 -21.75
N GLN A 542 -22.57 -7.48 -22.70
CA GLN A 542 -22.74 -7.67 -24.14
C GLN A 542 -22.02 -8.93 -24.69
N GLY A 543 -21.48 -9.78 -23.80
CA GLY A 543 -20.80 -11.03 -24.16
C GLY A 543 -19.53 -10.84 -24.99
N ILE A 544 -18.83 -9.71 -24.85
CA ILE A 544 -17.50 -9.48 -25.46
C ILE A 544 -16.46 -10.20 -24.61
N ALA A 545 -15.69 -11.10 -25.24
CA ALA A 545 -14.62 -11.81 -24.58
C ALA A 545 -13.37 -10.94 -24.55
N LEU A 546 -13.01 -10.44 -23.37
CA LEU A 546 -11.78 -9.69 -23.17
C LEU A 546 -10.59 -10.65 -23.13
N THR A 547 -9.62 -10.45 -24.03
CA THR A 547 -8.37 -11.21 -24.03
C THR A 547 -7.48 -10.80 -22.85
N GLN A 548 -6.59 -11.70 -22.41
CA GLN A 548 -5.63 -11.43 -21.34
C GLN A 548 -4.78 -10.18 -21.66
N ASP A 549 -4.39 -10.02 -22.93
CA ASP A 549 -3.61 -8.87 -23.42
C ASP A 549 -4.40 -7.56 -23.35
N CYS A 550 -5.70 -7.60 -23.64
CA CYS A 550 -6.59 -6.44 -23.50
C CYS A 550 -6.71 -6.01 -22.04
N VAL A 551 -6.90 -6.96 -21.12
CA VAL A 551 -6.97 -6.68 -19.67
C VAL A 551 -5.64 -6.11 -19.15
N ASN A 552 -4.51 -6.65 -19.59
CA ASN A 552 -3.19 -6.16 -19.21
C ASN A 552 -2.89 -4.76 -19.77
N ALA A 553 -3.31 -4.47 -21.01
CA ALA A 553 -3.15 -3.15 -21.62
C ALA A 553 -4.06 -2.09 -20.97
N LEU A 554 -5.31 -2.44 -20.65
CA LEU A 554 -6.25 -1.56 -19.93
C LEU A 554 -5.84 -1.32 -18.47
N GLY A 555 -5.08 -2.25 -17.87
CA GLY A 555 -4.50 -2.10 -16.54
C GLY A 555 -3.17 -1.34 -16.50
N SER A 556 -2.59 -0.97 -17.65
CA SER A 556 -1.31 -0.28 -17.71
C SER A 556 -1.48 1.24 -17.51
N MET A 557 -0.86 1.79 -16.47
CA MET A 557 -0.84 3.22 -16.17
C MET A 557 0.60 3.78 -16.16
N PRO A 558 0.87 5.01 -16.66
CA PRO A 558 -0.09 6.01 -17.18
C PRO A 558 -0.81 5.53 -18.44
N VAL A 559 -1.95 6.16 -18.78
CA VAL A 559 -2.76 5.85 -19.98
C VAL A 559 -1.83 5.87 -21.20
N SER A 560 -1.35 4.70 -21.57
CA SER A 560 -0.39 4.53 -22.65
C SER A 560 -1.12 4.58 -23.98
N ASP A 561 -0.39 4.84 -25.07
CA ASP A 561 -0.96 4.71 -26.43
C ASP A 561 -1.56 3.31 -26.66
N ALA A 562 -0.99 2.28 -26.00
CA ALA A 562 -1.52 0.92 -26.00
C ALA A 562 -2.88 0.84 -25.28
N CYS A 563 -3.02 1.42 -24.09
CA CYS A 563 -4.30 1.48 -23.36
C CYS A 563 -5.38 2.22 -24.16
N GLN A 564 -5.04 3.36 -24.76
CA GLN A 564 -5.99 4.10 -25.60
C GLN A 564 -6.42 3.30 -26.83
N ARG A 565 -5.49 2.60 -27.47
CA ARG A 565 -5.78 1.77 -28.65
C ARG A 565 -6.73 0.63 -28.29
N GLU A 566 -6.47 -0.11 -27.22
CA GLU A 566 -7.35 -1.22 -26.80
C GLU A 566 -8.72 -0.70 -26.37
N LEU A 567 -8.80 0.44 -25.68
CA LEU A 567 -10.07 1.04 -25.29
C LEU A 567 -10.90 1.47 -26.51
N ARG A 568 -10.25 2.05 -27.54
CA ARG A 568 -10.94 2.41 -28.80
C ARG A 568 -11.43 1.18 -29.56
N LEU A 569 -10.66 0.08 -29.57
CA LEU A 569 -11.09 -1.20 -30.17
C LEU A 569 -12.30 -1.78 -29.42
N LEU A 570 -12.26 -1.74 -28.09
CA LEU A 570 -13.36 -2.21 -27.24
C LEU A 570 -14.65 -1.40 -27.45
N ILE A 571 -14.54 -0.08 -27.55
CA ILE A 571 -15.67 0.82 -27.86
C ILE A 571 -16.23 0.53 -29.26
N ALA A 572 -15.37 0.31 -30.25
CA ALA A 572 -15.81 -0.02 -31.60
C ALA A 572 -16.58 -1.36 -31.63
N GLU A 573 -16.10 -2.38 -30.91
CA GLU A 573 -16.77 -3.68 -30.80
C GLU A 573 -18.10 -3.59 -30.04
N LEU A 574 -18.14 -2.81 -28.95
CA LEU A 574 -19.35 -2.49 -28.20
C LEU A 574 -20.40 -1.82 -29.09
N CYS A 575 -20.00 -0.82 -29.87
CA CYS A 575 -20.90 -0.14 -30.78
C CYS A 575 -21.36 -1.05 -31.91
N GLU A 576 -20.47 -1.86 -32.50
CA GLU A 576 -20.84 -2.81 -33.56
C GLU A 576 -21.85 -3.85 -33.06
N LYS A 577 -21.69 -4.36 -31.83
CA LYS A 577 -22.67 -5.25 -31.21
C LYS A 577 -23.99 -4.53 -30.92
N ALA A 578 -23.95 -3.30 -30.43
CA ALA A 578 -25.15 -2.49 -30.21
C ALA A 578 -25.88 -2.16 -31.54
N THR A 579 -25.16 -1.95 -32.65
CA THR A 579 -25.75 -1.76 -33.99
C THR A 579 -26.28 -3.06 -34.59
N ARG A 580 -25.61 -4.21 -34.34
CA ARG A 580 -26.07 -5.55 -34.75
C ARG A 580 -27.27 -6.03 -33.93
N GLU A 581 -27.47 -5.49 -32.73
CA GLU A 581 -28.66 -5.65 -31.89
C GLU A 581 -29.75 -4.59 -32.14
N VAL A 582 -29.79 -3.96 -33.31
CA VAL A 582 -31.00 -3.26 -33.76
C VAL A 582 -31.95 -4.25 -34.44
N PRO A 583 -33.00 -4.73 -33.76
CA PRO A 583 -34.32 -4.74 -34.32
C PRO A 583 -35.07 -3.54 -33.72
N GLU A 584 -35.40 -2.58 -34.59
CA GLU A 584 -36.11 -1.32 -34.36
C GLU A 584 -37.44 -1.39 -33.56
N HIS A 585 -37.82 -2.47 -32.88
CA HIS A 585 -39.14 -2.61 -32.23
C HIS A 585 -39.12 -3.36 -30.86
N ALA A 586 -37.96 -3.60 -30.23
CA ALA A 586 -37.87 -4.50 -29.06
C ALA A 586 -37.97 -3.82 -27.68
N ASP A 587 -37.58 -2.55 -27.52
CA ASP A 587 -37.45 -1.90 -26.19
C ASP A 587 -38.78 -1.60 -25.47
N GLN A 588 -39.92 -1.77 -26.14
CA GLN A 588 -41.23 -1.74 -25.48
C GLN A 588 -41.84 -3.13 -25.29
N ARG A 589 -41.44 -4.14 -26.06
CA ARG A 589 -42.13 -5.44 -26.05
C ARG A 589 -41.84 -6.24 -24.79
N GLY A 590 -40.60 -6.23 -24.31
CA GLY A 590 -40.23 -6.89 -23.06
C GLY A 590 -40.99 -6.30 -21.87
N ALA A 591 -40.96 -4.96 -21.73
CA ALA A 591 -41.73 -4.23 -20.73
C ALA A 591 -43.26 -4.45 -20.86
N GLN A 592 -43.81 -4.49 -22.07
CA GLN A 592 -45.23 -4.79 -22.32
C GLN A 592 -45.60 -6.23 -21.93
N ILE A 593 -44.74 -7.21 -22.21
CA ILE A 593 -44.94 -8.61 -21.81
C ILE A 593 -44.93 -8.73 -20.28
N VAL A 594 -43.97 -8.08 -19.60
CA VAL A 594 -43.89 -8.08 -18.14
C VAL A 594 -45.10 -7.35 -17.53
N GLY A 595 -45.52 -6.21 -18.10
CA GLY A 595 -46.71 -5.48 -17.70
C GLY A 595 -47.99 -6.31 -17.85
N TYR A 596 -48.17 -6.98 -18.99
CA TYR A 596 -49.30 -7.88 -19.24
C TYR A 596 -49.35 -9.02 -18.21
N ILE A 597 -48.21 -9.64 -17.91
CA ILE A 597 -48.11 -10.68 -16.87
C ILE A 597 -48.56 -10.13 -15.52
N GLN A 598 -48.14 -8.92 -15.15
CA GLN A 598 -48.52 -8.29 -13.88
C GLN A 598 -50.02 -7.99 -13.78
N GLU A 599 -50.64 -7.50 -14.86
CA GLU A 599 -52.08 -7.21 -14.89
C GLU A 599 -52.93 -8.50 -14.80
N HIS A 600 -52.44 -9.60 -15.36
CA HIS A 600 -53.16 -10.88 -15.45
C HIS A 600 -52.68 -11.92 -14.42
N LEU A 601 -51.93 -11.51 -13.39
CA LEU A 601 -51.33 -12.39 -12.36
C LEU A 601 -52.34 -13.32 -11.65
N LEU A 602 -53.59 -12.85 -11.52
CA LEU A 602 -54.69 -13.51 -10.83
C LEU A 602 -55.55 -14.40 -11.75
N ASP A 603 -55.25 -14.42 -13.05
CA ASP A 603 -56.08 -15.15 -14.02
C ASP A 603 -55.82 -16.65 -13.96
N TYR A 604 -56.91 -17.42 -14.17
CA TYR A 604 -56.85 -18.88 -14.11
C TYR A 604 -56.04 -19.50 -15.26
N ASN A 605 -55.98 -18.82 -16.40
CA ASN A 605 -55.41 -19.32 -17.64
C ASN A 605 -54.01 -18.75 -17.97
N LEU A 606 -53.42 -17.94 -17.08
CA LEU A 606 -52.11 -17.36 -17.33
C LEU A 606 -51.04 -18.47 -17.43
N SER A 607 -50.56 -18.70 -18.64
CA SER A 607 -49.51 -19.65 -19.00
C SER A 607 -48.50 -18.99 -19.94
N LEU A 608 -47.36 -19.65 -20.16
CA LEU A 608 -46.36 -19.15 -21.11
C LEU A 608 -46.93 -19.17 -22.53
N GLU A 609 -47.77 -20.16 -22.83
CA GLU A 609 -48.46 -20.36 -24.10
C GLU A 609 -49.49 -19.25 -24.37
N THR A 610 -50.28 -18.85 -23.38
CA THR A 610 -51.25 -17.74 -23.55
C THR A 610 -50.55 -16.41 -23.76
N VAL A 611 -49.42 -16.17 -23.08
CA VAL A 611 -48.62 -14.95 -23.29
C VAL A 611 -47.98 -14.97 -24.69
N ALA A 612 -47.52 -16.14 -25.15
CA ALA A 612 -47.04 -16.33 -26.51
C ALA A 612 -48.10 -16.01 -27.58
N GLU A 613 -49.33 -16.48 -27.38
CA GLU A 613 -50.46 -16.21 -28.28
C GLU A 613 -50.83 -14.72 -28.34
N VAL A 614 -50.93 -14.05 -27.18
CA VAL A 614 -51.30 -12.62 -27.10
C VAL A 614 -50.30 -11.73 -27.83
N PHE A 615 -49.00 -12.04 -27.72
CA PHE A 615 -47.93 -11.24 -28.32
C PHE A 615 -47.48 -11.75 -29.70
N GLY A 616 -48.09 -12.83 -30.23
CA GLY A 616 -47.74 -13.41 -31.53
C GLY A 616 -46.31 -13.96 -31.59
N LEU A 617 -45.79 -14.46 -30.47
CA LEU A 617 -44.41 -14.95 -30.33
C LEU A 617 -44.40 -16.42 -29.88
N SER A 618 -43.32 -17.15 -30.16
CA SER A 618 -43.16 -18.48 -29.58
C SER A 618 -42.88 -18.42 -28.07
N GLY A 619 -43.28 -19.44 -27.30
CA GLY A 619 -42.98 -19.52 -25.86
C GLY A 619 -41.48 -19.42 -25.56
N LYS A 620 -40.60 -19.89 -26.46
CA LYS A 620 -39.14 -19.75 -26.36
C LYS A 620 -38.66 -18.31 -26.57
N GLN A 621 -39.38 -17.50 -27.35
CA GLN A 621 -39.08 -16.07 -27.53
C GLN A 621 -39.57 -15.28 -26.32
N ILE A 622 -40.79 -15.55 -25.83
CA ILE A 622 -41.32 -14.94 -24.60
C ILE A 622 -40.41 -15.22 -23.40
N GLY A 623 -40.03 -16.49 -23.19
CA GLY A 623 -39.13 -16.86 -22.09
C GLY A 623 -37.77 -16.16 -22.15
N ARG A 624 -37.23 -15.94 -23.37
CA ARG A 624 -35.99 -15.18 -23.56
C ARG A 624 -36.16 -13.70 -23.31
N LEU A 625 -37.27 -13.10 -23.76
CA LEU A 625 -37.56 -11.69 -23.51
C LEU A 625 -37.77 -11.43 -22.01
N ILE A 626 -38.52 -12.29 -21.32
CA ILE A 626 -38.72 -12.17 -19.86
C ILE A 626 -37.39 -12.30 -19.11
N ALA A 627 -36.56 -13.29 -19.45
CA ALA A 627 -35.25 -13.47 -18.83
C ALA A 627 -34.31 -12.29 -19.09
N ARG A 628 -34.38 -11.68 -20.29
CA ARG A 628 -33.61 -10.48 -20.63
C ARG A 628 -34.06 -9.25 -19.80
N GLU A 629 -35.36 -9.04 -19.66
CA GLU A 629 -35.93 -7.87 -18.97
C GLU A 629 -35.85 -7.96 -17.45
N THR A 630 -36.03 -9.16 -16.89
CA THR A 630 -36.22 -9.34 -15.44
C THR A 630 -35.11 -10.12 -14.77
N GLY A 631 -34.22 -10.77 -15.54
CA GLY A 631 -33.23 -11.71 -15.02
C GLY A 631 -33.81 -13.05 -14.54
N LEU A 632 -35.12 -13.26 -14.70
CA LEU A 632 -35.85 -14.41 -14.14
C LEU A 632 -36.51 -15.24 -15.25
N SER A 633 -36.67 -16.55 -15.03
CA SER A 633 -37.55 -17.34 -15.89
C SER A 633 -39.02 -16.95 -15.68
N TYR A 634 -39.88 -17.24 -16.66
CA TYR A 634 -41.34 -17.00 -16.56
C TYR A 634 -41.94 -17.57 -15.26
N LYS A 635 -41.56 -18.80 -14.89
CA LYS A 635 -42.07 -19.45 -13.67
C LYS A 635 -41.60 -18.73 -12.41
N GLU A 636 -40.34 -18.30 -12.37
CA GLU A 636 -39.78 -17.56 -11.24
C GLU A 636 -40.42 -16.19 -11.10
N LEU A 637 -40.58 -15.45 -12.20
CA LEU A 637 -41.24 -14.15 -12.22
C LEU A 637 -42.68 -14.24 -11.69
N VAL A 638 -43.47 -15.21 -12.17
CA VAL A 638 -44.86 -15.41 -11.70
C VAL A 638 -44.90 -15.78 -10.23
N ILE A 639 -44.02 -16.69 -9.77
CA ILE A 639 -43.96 -17.09 -8.36
C ILE A 639 -43.59 -15.88 -7.49
N GLU A 640 -42.57 -15.12 -7.85
CA GLU A 640 -42.12 -13.97 -7.08
C GLU A 640 -43.21 -12.91 -6.94
N ARG A 641 -43.86 -12.56 -8.07
CA ARG A 641 -44.95 -11.58 -8.09
C ARG A 641 -46.18 -12.07 -7.32
N ARG A 642 -46.53 -13.35 -7.41
CA ARG A 642 -47.62 -13.95 -6.59
C ARG A 642 -47.29 -13.92 -5.10
N ILE A 643 -46.03 -14.17 -4.71
CA ILE A 643 -45.62 -14.09 -3.31
C ILE A 643 -45.64 -12.64 -2.79
N LEU A 644 -45.20 -11.66 -3.59
CA LEU A 644 -45.32 -10.25 -3.23
C LEU A 644 -46.80 -9.86 -3.02
N ARG A 645 -47.68 -10.23 -3.96
CA ARG A 645 -49.11 -9.98 -3.82
C ARG A 645 -49.73 -10.72 -2.64
N ALA A 646 -49.30 -11.94 -2.36
CA ALA A 646 -49.71 -12.70 -1.18
C ALA A 646 -49.38 -11.95 0.12
N LYS A 647 -48.19 -11.35 0.22
CA LYS A 647 -47.80 -10.56 1.39
C LYS A 647 -48.74 -9.38 1.58
N GLU A 648 -49.01 -8.63 0.52
CA GLU A 648 -49.93 -7.47 0.56
C GLU A 648 -51.34 -7.88 1.02
N MET A 649 -51.89 -8.96 0.47
CA MET A 649 -53.24 -9.44 0.82
C MET A 649 -53.33 -9.97 2.26
N LEU A 650 -52.26 -10.60 2.77
CA LEU A 650 -52.19 -11.05 4.15
C LEU A 650 -52.13 -9.87 5.13
N LEU A 651 -51.43 -8.79 4.75
CA LEU A 651 -51.35 -7.55 5.54
C LEU A 651 -52.66 -6.77 5.51
N SER A 652 -53.42 -6.83 4.41
CA SER A 652 -54.77 -6.25 4.33
C SER A 652 -55.85 -7.08 5.05
N GLY A 653 -55.46 -8.12 5.81
CA GLY A 653 -56.34 -8.88 6.69
C GLY A 653 -57.02 -10.09 6.05
N GLU A 654 -56.73 -10.42 4.80
CA GLU A 654 -57.34 -11.57 4.12
C GLU A 654 -56.90 -12.91 4.77
N SER A 655 -57.78 -13.91 4.68
CA SER A 655 -57.48 -15.25 5.20
C SER A 655 -56.50 -15.98 4.28
N VAL A 656 -55.67 -16.87 4.83
CA VAL A 656 -54.68 -17.65 4.05
C VAL A 656 -55.38 -18.49 2.96
N SER A 657 -56.60 -18.98 3.20
CA SER A 657 -57.40 -19.69 2.19
C SER A 657 -57.82 -18.76 1.05
N SER A 658 -58.34 -17.57 1.37
CA SER A 658 -58.74 -16.56 0.38
C SER A 658 -57.56 -16.14 -0.49
N VAL A 659 -56.38 -15.91 0.11
CA VAL A 659 -55.17 -15.55 -0.63
C VAL A 659 -54.72 -16.69 -1.55
N CYS A 660 -54.76 -17.95 -1.10
CA CYS A 660 -54.43 -19.11 -1.92
C CYS A 660 -55.35 -19.24 -3.14
N GLU A 661 -56.66 -19.05 -2.95
CA GLU A 661 -57.67 -19.12 -4.00
C GLU A 661 -57.51 -17.97 -5.00
N ARG A 662 -57.33 -16.73 -4.53
CA ARG A 662 -57.18 -15.54 -5.39
C ARG A 662 -55.89 -15.53 -6.20
N LEU A 663 -54.81 -16.14 -5.68
CA LEU A 663 -53.55 -16.31 -6.41
C LEU A 663 -53.55 -17.58 -7.29
N ASN A 664 -54.69 -18.25 -7.39
CA ASN A 664 -54.90 -19.43 -8.23
C ASN A 664 -53.88 -20.54 -7.94
N TYR A 665 -53.69 -20.85 -6.65
CA TYR A 665 -52.99 -22.06 -6.24
C TYR A 665 -54.01 -23.15 -5.93
N ALA A 666 -53.94 -24.26 -6.67
CA ALA A 666 -54.88 -25.38 -6.54
C ALA A 666 -54.83 -26.12 -5.19
N SER A 667 -53.80 -25.87 -4.37
CA SER A 667 -53.59 -26.56 -3.10
C SER A 667 -53.05 -25.61 -2.04
N LEU A 668 -53.82 -25.44 -0.97
CA LEU A 668 -53.43 -24.65 0.20
C LEU A 668 -52.13 -25.17 0.85
N PRO A 669 -51.92 -26.49 1.05
CA PRO A 669 -50.63 -27.02 1.49
C PRO A 669 -49.45 -26.64 0.59
N TYR A 670 -49.64 -26.67 -0.74
CA TYR A 670 -48.60 -26.28 -1.69
C TYR A 670 -48.26 -24.79 -1.57
N PHE A 671 -49.27 -23.93 -1.50
CA PHE A 671 -49.08 -22.50 -1.29
C PHE A 671 -48.34 -22.20 0.02
N ILE A 672 -48.72 -22.84 1.13
CA ILE A 672 -48.04 -22.65 2.43
C ILE A 672 -46.57 -23.07 2.36
N LYS A 673 -46.27 -24.21 1.71
CA LYS A 673 -44.89 -24.68 1.51
C LYS A 673 -44.09 -23.69 0.66
N LEU A 674 -44.63 -23.27 -0.48
CA LEU A 674 -43.99 -22.33 -1.41
C LEU A 674 -43.76 -20.97 -0.76
N PHE A 675 -44.74 -20.44 -0.03
CA PHE A 675 -44.63 -19.19 0.70
C PHE A 675 -43.55 -19.27 1.78
N ARG A 676 -43.45 -20.39 2.51
CA ARG A 676 -42.39 -20.60 3.50
C ARG A 676 -41.01 -20.70 2.87
N GLU A 677 -40.87 -21.41 1.74
CA GLU A 677 -39.61 -21.49 1.01
C GLU A 677 -39.14 -20.12 0.50
N LYS A 678 -40.07 -19.24 0.09
CA LYS A 678 -39.76 -17.92 -0.45
C LYS A 678 -39.63 -16.81 0.59
N THR A 679 -40.23 -16.96 1.78
CA THR A 679 -40.27 -15.89 2.79
C THR A 679 -39.63 -16.28 4.12
N GLY A 680 -39.28 -17.55 4.33
CA GLY A 680 -38.80 -18.07 5.62
C GLY A 680 -39.89 -18.32 6.67
N PHE A 681 -41.13 -17.87 6.43
CA PHE A 681 -42.24 -17.96 7.39
C PHE A 681 -43.50 -18.57 6.78
N THR A 682 -44.38 -19.15 7.60
CA THR A 682 -45.71 -19.55 7.12
C THR A 682 -46.59 -18.30 6.92
N PRO A 683 -47.56 -18.29 5.99
CA PRO A 683 -48.46 -17.16 5.79
C PRO A 683 -49.13 -16.64 7.07
N ALA A 684 -49.56 -17.56 7.95
CA ALA A 684 -50.17 -17.22 9.24
C ALA A 684 -49.18 -16.51 10.18
N LYS A 685 -47.93 -16.99 10.24
CA LYS A 685 -46.88 -16.36 11.05
C LYS A 685 -46.45 -15.00 10.48
N TYR A 686 -46.42 -14.87 9.16
CA TYR A 686 -46.15 -13.61 8.48
C TYR A 686 -47.20 -12.55 8.84
N ARG A 687 -48.49 -12.91 8.80
CA ARG A 687 -49.59 -12.03 9.23
C ARG A 687 -49.46 -11.61 10.69
N SER A 688 -49.19 -12.54 11.62
CA SER A 688 -49.10 -12.21 13.05
C SER A 688 -47.93 -11.29 13.39
N MET A 689 -46.79 -11.44 12.72
CA MET A 689 -45.60 -10.59 12.98
C MET A 689 -45.80 -9.14 12.52
N HIS A 690 -46.57 -8.93 11.46
CA HIS A 690 -46.74 -7.59 10.88
C HIS A 690 -48.04 -6.89 11.26
N ALA A 691 -49.03 -7.62 11.81
CA ALA A 691 -50.26 -7.02 12.34
C ALA A 691 -50.05 -6.26 13.68
N GLY A 692 -48.97 -6.55 14.41
CA GLY A 692 -48.67 -5.89 15.70
C GLY A 692 -48.07 -4.49 15.62
N ASN A 693 -47.77 -3.97 14.41
CA ASN A 693 -47.11 -2.67 14.21
C ASN A 693 -48.04 -1.55 13.68
N GLN A 694 -49.36 -1.78 13.63
CA GLN A 694 -50.32 -0.81 13.06
C GLN A 694 -51.23 -0.11 14.09
N GLU A 695 -51.07 -0.36 15.40
CA GLU A 695 -51.82 0.36 16.45
C GLU A 695 -51.06 1.55 17.08
N ASP A 696 -49.78 1.75 16.76
CA ASP A 696 -48.92 2.79 17.39
C ASP A 696 -48.33 3.83 16.39
N ALA A 697 -48.98 4.09 15.24
CA ALA A 697 -48.53 5.12 14.28
C ALA A 697 -49.61 6.16 13.98
#